data_AF-A0A7S3G0V9-F1
#
_entry.id   AF-A0A7S3G0V9-F1
#
_cell.length_a   1.000
_cell.length_b   1.000
_cell.length_c   1.000
_cell.angle_alpha   90.00
_cell.angle_beta   90.00
_cell.angle_gamma   90.00
#
_symmetry.space_group_name_H-M   'P 1'
#
loop_
_entity.id
_entity.type
_entity.pdbx_description
1 polymer ?
#
loop_
_entity_poly.entity_id
_entity_poly.type
_entity_poly.pdbx_seq_one_letter_code
_entity_poly.pdbx_strand_id
1 'polypeptide(L)'
;MHRQLESGPGKGMFRVRVLGAELRTEVEQVVTISGSSTIAALDTEKQELAVEVGLYYGGKALSSVVYSRPVVAEAEPRWMQWVELDVPVHRLPRETKVCFTVVSAKSGRLQEGRSGSVSQQNVKNIGWGARYLFGHDDYLIQGKRGLHLWPGEKANPAGCAVDYPFKEGGNHLFVEFDEYPLPVSYSSAPPCVNVKTFGRTDALDIPADELEVIRRAVDTPFATRPPDNDRDVVWRYRHHIWMRQNPYNLPLLLLCADWTNPTDVAEVLEVMFRWPNFPPTISVSLLDAPFSDTDVREFAVTRINKMGDHQFSMYLNQLTQALKYEPRHESALAQLLLVRSKKQPSIVGQIVFWNFRAEVTVAEYRDRFRLLLETISRYTKRRFRSSLFSQSQVMRDLLTVAMRLKNQPKNSDRLGFLRDELQKIDFPPTFCIPLDSRVAARGLIVDKCKFMDSKKLPLWLVFKNADKDGPNIPIILKAGDDLRQDILTLQIISLMDILWQHAGLDLRLKPYKVVATGWEQGMIEVVENAETVANIQKRFGGAMGAFLEEPIMKWLNHNRPATVSAEEVIENFVRSCAGYCVATYVIGIGDRHNDNIMVTKDGHLFHIDFGHFLGNIKRKFGIKRERAPFVFTPDFAYVMGKKGAPAYTSFVNLCMEAYNVIRRNARTFFSLFSMMLETGMPELQRVEDLRYLESALNLGVSDEEAGKIMAKLIEESVSSSWTQLNFAIHIAAH
;
A
#
# COMPACT_ATOMS: atom_id res chain seq x y z
N MET A 1 -16.36 -38.11 -16.53
CA MET A 1 -15.29 -37.13 -16.27
C MET A 1 -14.39 -37.55 -15.10
N HIS A 2 -14.88 -37.72 -13.87
CA HIS A 2 -14.07 -38.22 -12.72
C HIS A 2 -13.32 -39.54 -13.03
N ARG A 3 -14.00 -40.53 -13.60
CA ARG A 3 -13.38 -41.82 -14.03
C ARG A 3 -12.40 -41.69 -15.20
N GLN A 4 -12.44 -40.61 -15.97
CA GLN A 4 -11.52 -40.40 -17.11
C GLN A 4 -10.22 -39.70 -16.68
N LEU A 5 -10.30 -38.78 -15.72
CA LEU A 5 -9.12 -38.13 -15.12
C LEU A 5 -8.22 -39.14 -14.37
N GLU A 6 -8.81 -40.22 -13.84
CA GLU A 6 -8.08 -41.31 -13.18
C GLU A 6 -7.43 -42.30 -14.17
N SER A 7 -7.81 -42.28 -15.45
CA SER A 7 -7.41 -43.29 -16.45
C SER A 7 -6.24 -42.89 -17.36
N GLY A 8 -5.75 -41.64 -17.26
CA GLY A 8 -4.56 -41.17 -17.98
C GLY A 8 -3.25 -41.56 -17.27
N PRO A 9 -2.10 -41.60 -17.98
CA PRO A 9 -0.82 -41.92 -17.36
C PRO A 9 -0.48 -40.84 -16.33
N GLY A 10 -0.48 -41.17 -15.03
CA GLY A 10 -0.21 -40.23 -13.92
C GLY A 10 -1.39 -39.99 -12.97
N LYS A 11 -2.14 -41.03 -12.55
CA LYS A 11 -3.06 -41.07 -11.37
C LYS A 11 -3.93 -39.81 -11.09
N GLY A 12 -4.31 -39.03 -12.11
CA GLY A 12 -5.04 -37.78 -11.94
C GLY A 12 -4.30 -36.66 -11.21
N MET A 13 -2.98 -36.77 -10.99
CA MET A 13 -2.14 -35.72 -10.40
C MET A 13 -1.80 -34.64 -11.42
N PHE A 14 -1.64 -33.39 -10.96
CA PHE A 14 -1.16 -32.33 -11.83
C PHE A 14 0.31 -32.55 -12.16
N ARG A 15 0.64 -32.50 -13.45
CA ARG A 15 2.01 -32.51 -13.92
C ARG A 15 2.19 -31.52 -15.08
N VAL A 16 3.42 -31.08 -15.25
CA VAL A 16 3.83 -30.22 -16.36
C VAL A 16 5.17 -30.70 -16.88
N ARG A 17 5.33 -30.75 -18.19
CA ARG A 17 6.58 -31.10 -18.82
C ARG A 17 7.42 -29.85 -19.06
N VAL A 18 8.59 -29.79 -18.45
CA VAL A 18 9.61 -28.77 -18.75
C VAL A 18 10.35 -29.20 -20.01
N LEU A 19 10.16 -28.48 -21.11
CA LEU A 19 10.75 -28.84 -22.40
C LEU A 19 12.20 -28.33 -22.50
N GLY A 20 12.36 -27.02 -22.39
CA GLY A 20 13.63 -26.32 -22.57
C GLY A 20 13.49 -24.82 -22.34
N ALA A 21 14.60 -24.08 -22.44
CA ALA A 21 14.59 -22.62 -22.39
C ALA A 21 15.52 -22.03 -23.45
N GLU A 22 15.30 -20.76 -23.77
CA GLU A 22 16.25 -19.89 -24.50
C GLU A 22 16.71 -18.82 -23.51
N LEU A 23 17.99 -18.84 -23.13
CA LEU A 23 18.60 -17.98 -22.12
C LEU A 23 19.67 -17.09 -22.74
N ARG A 24 19.65 -15.80 -22.41
CA ARG A 24 20.67 -14.83 -22.81
C ARG A 24 21.67 -14.57 -21.69
N THR A 25 22.90 -14.24 -22.09
CA THR A 25 24.05 -13.94 -21.21
C THR A 25 24.24 -12.45 -20.93
N GLU A 26 23.50 -11.57 -21.61
CA GLU A 26 23.64 -10.11 -21.51
C GLU A 26 22.70 -9.47 -20.47
N VAL A 27 23.12 -8.32 -19.92
CA VAL A 27 22.48 -7.63 -18.79
C VAL A 27 21.51 -6.56 -19.29
N GLU A 28 20.19 -6.80 -19.17
CA GLU A 28 19.19 -5.72 -19.28
C GLU A 28 18.77 -5.23 -17.88
N GLN A 29 18.62 -3.90 -17.73
CA GLN A 29 18.03 -3.26 -16.55
C GLN A 29 16.54 -3.04 -16.77
N VAL A 30 15.70 -3.55 -15.86
CA VAL A 30 14.23 -3.38 -15.90
C VAL A 30 13.74 -2.84 -14.58
N VAL A 31 12.78 -1.93 -14.61
CA VAL A 31 12.08 -1.45 -13.40
C VAL A 31 10.88 -2.37 -13.10
N THR A 32 10.97 -3.08 -11.99
CA THR A 32 9.94 -3.92 -11.36
C THR A 32 9.40 -3.24 -10.09
N ILE A 33 8.42 -3.85 -9.41
CA ILE A 33 7.91 -3.38 -8.11
C ILE A 33 9.03 -3.27 -7.06
N SER A 34 10.04 -4.14 -7.14
CA SER A 34 11.21 -4.22 -6.25
C SER A 34 12.35 -3.25 -6.62
N GLY A 35 12.23 -2.50 -7.73
CA GLY A 35 13.24 -1.55 -8.21
C GLY A 35 13.86 -1.97 -9.54
N SER A 36 15.13 -1.64 -9.77
CA SER A 36 15.82 -2.06 -11.00
C SER A 36 16.42 -3.47 -10.86
N SER A 37 15.94 -4.44 -11.62
CA SER A 37 16.50 -5.79 -11.69
C SER A 37 17.53 -5.91 -12.83
N THR A 38 18.66 -6.56 -12.57
CA THR A 38 19.67 -6.92 -13.58
C THR A 38 19.81 -8.44 -13.71
N ILE A 39 19.88 -8.93 -14.94
CA ILE A 39 20.28 -10.32 -15.20
C ILE A 39 21.79 -10.39 -14.96
N ALA A 40 22.25 -11.24 -14.04
CA ALA A 40 23.69 -11.49 -13.93
C ALA A 40 24.10 -12.56 -14.94
N ALA A 41 25.25 -12.37 -15.60
CA ALA A 41 25.79 -13.29 -16.60
C ALA A 41 25.84 -14.75 -16.11
N LEU A 42 25.52 -15.69 -17.01
CA LEU A 42 25.65 -17.13 -16.82
C LEU A 42 27.11 -17.54 -17.07
N ASP A 43 27.72 -18.22 -16.10
CA ASP A 43 29.04 -18.86 -16.28
C ASP A 43 28.80 -20.30 -16.75
N THR A 44 28.81 -20.50 -18.07
CA THR A 44 28.42 -21.75 -18.74
C THR A 44 29.37 -22.92 -18.47
N GLU A 45 30.59 -22.67 -17.95
CA GLU A 45 31.58 -23.74 -17.75
C GLU A 45 31.52 -24.37 -16.35
N LYS A 46 30.81 -23.76 -15.39
CA LYS A 46 30.85 -24.18 -13.97
C LYS A 46 29.49 -24.25 -13.28
N GLN A 47 28.42 -24.05 -14.03
CA GLN A 47 27.06 -23.97 -13.50
C GLN A 47 26.13 -25.03 -14.08
N GLU A 48 25.16 -25.40 -13.27
CA GLU A 48 24.01 -26.21 -13.66
C GLU A 48 22.74 -25.37 -13.53
N LEU A 49 21.72 -25.74 -14.30
CA LEU A 49 20.39 -25.13 -14.32
C LEU A 49 19.33 -26.14 -13.89
N ALA A 50 18.33 -25.66 -13.17
CA ALA A 50 17.10 -26.39 -12.91
C ALA A 50 15.90 -25.44 -12.98
N VAL A 51 14.71 -26.02 -13.13
CA VAL A 51 13.44 -25.29 -13.09
C VAL A 51 12.71 -25.68 -11.81
N GLU A 52 12.49 -24.71 -10.93
CA GLU A 52 11.58 -24.83 -9.80
C GLU A 52 10.14 -24.64 -10.31
N VAL A 53 9.27 -25.61 -10.01
CA VAL A 53 7.84 -25.58 -10.35
C VAL A 53 7.02 -25.61 -9.06
N GLY A 54 6.05 -24.70 -8.92
CA GLY A 54 5.14 -24.69 -7.79
C GLY A 54 3.71 -24.33 -8.21
N LEU A 55 2.74 -24.89 -7.47
CA LEU A 55 1.33 -24.53 -7.57
C LEU A 55 0.93 -23.68 -6.38
N TYR A 56 0.22 -22.59 -6.66
CA TYR A 56 -0.15 -21.58 -5.67
C TYR A 56 -1.61 -21.16 -5.80
N TYR A 57 -2.20 -20.80 -4.67
CA TYR A 57 -3.52 -20.19 -4.55
C TYR A 57 -3.45 -19.05 -3.54
N GLY A 58 -3.86 -17.84 -3.92
CA GLY A 58 -3.74 -16.65 -3.07
C GLY A 58 -2.32 -16.38 -2.55
N GLY A 59 -1.28 -16.69 -3.34
CA GLY A 59 0.13 -16.59 -2.92
C GLY A 59 0.65 -17.75 -2.06
N LYS A 60 -0.22 -18.65 -1.59
CA LYS A 60 0.14 -19.81 -0.78
C LYS A 60 0.38 -21.05 -1.65
N ALA A 61 1.42 -21.82 -1.37
CA ALA A 61 1.68 -23.08 -2.04
C ALA A 61 0.58 -24.13 -1.73
N LEU A 62 0.10 -24.83 -2.76
CA LEU A 62 -0.84 -25.95 -2.66
C LEU A 62 -0.14 -27.28 -2.36
N SER A 63 1.13 -27.40 -2.72
CA SER A 63 2.02 -28.53 -2.43
C SER A 63 3.46 -28.05 -2.29
N SER A 64 4.36 -28.95 -1.88
CA SER A 64 5.80 -28.69 -2.00
C SER A 64 6.18 -28.37 -3.44
N VAL A 65 7.10 -27.42 -3.61
CA VAL A 65 7.68 -27.13 -4.93
C VAL A 65 8.56 -28.30 -5.38
N VAL A 66 8.72 -28.44 -6.70
CA VAL A 66 9.47 -29.53 -7.31
C VAL A 66 10.53 -28.94 -8.24
N TYR A 67 11.77 -29.39 -8.09
CA TYR A 67 12.87 -29.06 -8.99
C TYR A 67 12.99 -30.12 -10.08
N SER A 68 13.14 -29.65 -11.32
CA SER A 68 13.58 -30.50 -12.43
C SER A 68 14.98 -31.06 -12.16
N ARG A 69 15.38 -32.04 -12.97
CA ARG A 69 16.77 -32.51 -13.01
C ARG A 69 17.73 -31.36 -13.33
N PRO A 70 18.90 -31.29 -12.70
CA PRO A 70 19.95 -30.37 -13.10
C PRO A 70 20.40 -30.68 -14.54
N VAL A 71 20.65 -29.63 -15.32
CA VAL A 71 21.27 -29.71 -16.66
C VAL A 71 22.45 -28.75 -16.73
N VAL A 72 23.35 -28.96 -17.69
CA VAL A 72 24.48 -28.04 -17.90
C VAL A 72 23.97 -26.66 -18.26
N ALA A 73 24.59 -25.61 -17.73
CA ALA A 73 24.24 -24.24 -18.09
C ALA A 73 24.68 -23.92 -19.52
N GLU A 74 23.71 -23.79 -20.42
CA GLU A 74 23.91 -23.39 -21.82
C GLU A 74 22.85 -22.36 -22.24
N ALA A 75 22.96 -21.83 -23.47
CA ALA A 75 22.00 -20.86 -23.99
C ALA A 75 20.63 -21.50 -24.31
N GLU A 76 20.62 -22.78 -24.70
CA GLU A 76 19.39 -23.51 -25.06
C GLU A 76 19.21 -24.81 -24.26
N PRO A 77 19.12 -24.75 -22.91
CA PRO A 77 19.06 -25.95 -22.09
C PRO A 77 17.78 -26.74 -22.36
N ARG A 78 17.90 -28.08 -22.40
CA ARG A 78 16.78 -29.00 -22.63
C ARG A 78 16.57 -29.96 -21.46
N TRP A 79 15.42 -29.87 -20.81
CA TRP A 79 15.04 -30.80 -19.73
C TRP A 79 14.24 -31.98 -20.24
N MET A 80 13.27 -31.76 -21.13
CA MET A 80 12.34 -32.75 -21.67
C MET A 80 11.69 -33.67 -20.60
N GLN A 81 11.42 -33.12 -19.42
CA GLN A 81 11.07 -33.87 -18.21
C GLN A 81 9.66 -33.52 -17.73
N TRP A 82 8.88 -34.56 -17.39
CA TRP A 82 7.63 -34.39 -16.65
C TRP A 82 7.91 -34.16 -15.16
N VAL A 83 7.36 -33.08 -14.63
CA VAL A 83 7.39 -32.74 -13.21
C VAL A 83 5.98 -32.91 -12.65
N GLU A 84 5.81 -33.83 -11.70
CA GLU A 84 4.53 -34.13 -11.05
C GLU A 84 4.46 -33.45 -9.68
N LEU A 85 3.36 -32.73 -9.42
CA LEU A 85 3.09 -32.06 -8.14
C LEU A 85 2.00 -32.81 -7.37
N ASP A 86 2.04 -32.71 -6.04
CA ASP A 86 1.18 -33.50 -5.14
C ASP A 86 -0.22 -32.90 -4.97
N VAL A 87 -0.85 -32.55 -6.09
CA VAL A 87 -2.20 -31.98 -6.13
C VAL A 87 -2.98 -32.63 -7.28
N PRO A 88 -4.07 -33.36 -6.99
CA PRO A 88 -4.93 -33.90 -8.03
C PRO A 88 -5.57 -32.79 -8.88
N VAL A 89 -5.68 -32.99 -10.19
CA VAL A 89 -6.26 -31.99 -11.12
C VAL A 89 -7.69 -31.61 -10.73
N HIS A 90 -8.49 -32.57 -10.26
CA HIS A 90 -9.88 -32.34 -9.82
C HIS A 90 -10.00 -31.56 -8.50
N ARG A 91 -8.90 -31.37 -7.78
CA ARG A 91 -8.83 -30.59 -6.53
C ARG A 91 -8.25 -29.20 -6.71
N LEU A 92 -7.90 -28.81 -7.94
CA LEU A 92 -7.34 -27.49 -8.21
C LEU A 92 -8.43 -26.42 -8.03
N PRO A 93 -8.22 -25.43 -7.15
CA PRO A 93 -9.05 -24.23 -7.13
C PRO A 93 -9.04 -23.51 -8.49
N ARG A 94 -10.10 -22.76 -8.79
CA ARG A 94 -10.23 -22.01 -10.05
C ARG A 94 -9.08 -21.02 -10.26
N GLU A 95 -8.66 -20.30 -9.23
CA GLU A 95 -7.61 -19.28 -9.32
C GLU A 95 -6.21 -19.84 -9.05
N THR A 96 -6.01 -21.14 -9.29
CA THR A 96 -4.70 -21.77 -9.18
C THR A 96 -3.72 -21.17 -10.18
N LYS A 97 -2.54 -20.81 -9.68
CA LYS A 97 -1.40 -20.29 -10.44
C LYS A 97 -0.26 -21.30 -10.41
N VAL A 98 0.29 -21.59 -11.57
CA VAL A 98 1.58 -22.28 -11.70
C VAL A 98 2.68 -21.25 -11.84
N CYS A 99 3.74 -21.40 -11.05
CA CYS A 99 4.93 -20.55 -11.07
C CYS A 99 6.14 -21.39 -11.46
N PHE A 100 6.98 -20.81 -12.31
CA PHE A 100 8.25 -21.36 -12.77
C PHE A 100 9.38 -20.41 -12.40
N THR A 101 10.47 -20.93 -11.85
CA THR A 101 11.71 -20.15 -11.65
C THR A 101 12.88 -20.95 -12.21
N VAL A 102 13.58 -20.39 -13.19
CA VAL A 102 14.85 -20.93 -13.68
C VAL A 102 15.94 -20.52 -12.69
N VAL A 103 16.61 -21.50 -12.11
CA VAL A 103 17.66 -21.30 -11.12
C VAL A 103 19.00 -21.81 -11.64
N SER A 104 20.09 -21.17 -11.23
CA SER A 104 21.46 -21.62 -11.46
C SER A 104 22.23 -21.83 -10.16
N ALA A 105 23.12 -22.81 -10.13
CA ALA A 105 24.08 -22.99 -9.06
C ALA A 105 25.37 -23.63 -9.59
N LYS A 106 26.43 -23.67 -8.76
CA LYS A 106 27.64 -24.44 -9.11
C LYS A 106 27.30 -25.93 -9.27
N SER A 107 28.00 -26.61 -10.16
CA SER A 107 27.78 -28.03 -10.45
C SER A 107 27.75 -28.90 -9.18
N GLY A 108 26.80 -29.83 -9.13
CA GLY A 108 26.59 -30.74 -7.98
C GLY A 108 25.83 -30.13 -6.80
N ARG A 109 25.32 -28.90 -6.91
CA ARG A 109 24.53 -28.24 -5.84
C ARG A 109 23.02 -28.22 -6.07
N LEU A 110 22.56 -28.53 -7.29
CA LEU A 110 21.15 -28.72 -7.58
C LEU A 110 20.81 -30.20 -7.51
N GLN A 111 19.60 -30.52 -7.05
CA GLN A 111 19.07 -31.88 -7.03
C GLN A 111 17.63 -31.87 -7.54
N GLU A 112 17.26 -32.93 -8.24
CA GLU A 112 15.88 -33.19 -8.62
C GLU A 112 15.03 -33.52 -7.37
N GLY A 113 13.75 -33.11 -7.40
CA GLY A 113 12.76 -33.57 -6.43
C GLY A 113 12.15 -32.44 -5.60
N ARG A 114 11.46 -32.83 -4.53
CA ARG A 114 10.67 -31.92 -3.68
C ARG A 114 11.59 -31.11 -2.75
N SER A 115 11.20 -29.87 -2.46
CA SER A 115 11.94 -28.98 -1.54
C SER A 115 12.20 -29.65 -0.17
N GLY A 116 13.48 -29.84 0.14
CA GLY A 116 14.03 -30.60 1.27
C GLY A 116 15.48 -31.08 1.03
N SER A 117 15.91 -31.10 -0.24
CA SER A 117 17.21 -31.61 -0.72
C SER A 117 18.18 -30.54 -1.27
N VAL A 118 17.77 -29.28 -1.40
CA VAL A 118 18.59 -28.20 -2.00
C VAL A 118 18.82 -27.09 -0.97
N SER A 119 20.09 -26.86 -0.60
CA SER A 119 20.45 -25.69 0.22
C SER A 119 20.23 -24.42 -0.59
N GLN A 120 19.35 -23.53 -0.12
CA GLN A 120 19.14 -22.22 -0.75
C GLN A 120 20.38 -21.33 -0.72
N GLN A 121 21.40 -21.67 0.09
CA GLN A 121 22.68 -20.99 0.07
C GLN A 121 23.39 -21.29 -1.26
N ASN A 122 23.62 -20.24 -2.07
CA ASN A 122 24.33 -20.25 -3.36
C ASN A 122 23.50 -20.67 -4.60
N VAL A 123 22.17 -20.59 -4.54
CA VAL A 123 21.29 -20.67 -5.72
C VAL A 123 20.99 -19.25 -6.21
N LYS A 124 21.07 -19.04 -7.52
CA LYS A 124 20.82 -17.75 -8.18
C LYS A 124 19.59 -17.86 -9.08
N ASN A 125 18.68 -16.89 -9.02
CA ASN A 125 17.52 -16.84 -9.91
C ASN A 125 17.93 -16.22 -11.24
N ILE A 126 17.66 -16.93 -12.35
CA ILE A 126 17.91 -16.45 -13.71
C ILE A 126 16.67 -15.69 -14.21
N GLY A 127 15.50 -16.25 -13.98
CA GLY A 127 14.24 -15.59 -14.26
C GLY A 127 13.04 -16.44 -13.92
N TRP A 128 11.87 -15.83 -13.98
CA TRP A 128 10.63 -16.45 -13.53
C TRP A 128 9.46 -16.16 -14.46
N GLY A 129 8.49 -17.07 -14.47
CA GLY A 129 7.24 -16.92 -15.21
C GLY A 129 6.09 -17.53 -14.42
N ALA A 130 4.88 -17.01 -14.60
CA ALA A 130 3.70 -17.54 -13.92
C ALA A 130 2.47 -17.49 -14.82
N ARG A 131 1.56 -18.46 -14.64
CA ARG A 131 0.29 -18.55 -15.37
C ARG A 131 -0.83 -19.04 -14.48
N TYR A 132 -2.03 -18.50 -14.67
CA TYR A 132 -3.23 -19.15 -14.15
C TYR A 132 -3.51 -20.43 -14.94
N LEU A 133 -3.87 -21.50 -14.25
CA LEU A 133 -4.19 -22.78 -14.89
C LEU A 133 -5.53 -22.74 -15.62
N PHE A 134 -6.49 -21.97 -15.09
CA PHE A 134 -7.78 -21.74 -15.72
C PHE A 134 -7.81 -20.37 -16.41
N GLY A 135 -8.26 -20.35 -17.65
CA GLY A 135 -8.37 -19.14 -18.45
C GLY A 135 -9.48 -18.18 -18.01
N HIS A 136 -9.68 -17.12 -18.79
CA HIS A 136 -10.82 -16.20 -18.63
C HIS A 136 -12.16 -16.86 -19.00
N ASP A 137 -12.09 -17.94 -19.77
CA ASP A 137 -13.16 -18.80 -20.26
C ASP A 137 -13.36 -20.04 -19.38
N ASP A 138 -12.69 -20.10 -18.22
CA ASP A 138 -12.73 -21.19 -17.25
C ASP A 138 -12.23 -22.55 -17.76
N TYR A 139 -11.55 -22.59 -18.91
CA TYR A 139 -10.90 -23.81 -19.39
C TYR A 139 -9.49 -23.97 -18.81
N LEU A 140 -9.15 -25.21 -18.46
CA LEU A 140 -7.82 -25.62 -18.05
C LEU A 140 -6.84 -25.50 -19.23
N ILE A 141 -5.67 -24.93 -18.97
CA ILE A 141 -4.58 -24.83 -19.94
C ILE A 141 -4.05 -26.21 -20.33
N GLN A 142 -3.84 -26.43 -21.64
CA GLN A 142 -3.44 -27.72 -22.21
C GLN A 142 -2.43 -27.54 -23.34
N GLY A 143 -1.53 -28.50 -23.52
CA GLY A 143 -0.55 -28.52 -24.59
C GLY A 143 0.64 -27.57 -24.38
N LYS A 144 1.38 -27.32 -25.46
CA LYS A 144 2.64 -26.55 -25.42
C LYS A 144 2.42 -25.06 -25.20
N ARG A 145 3.23 -24.45 -24.33
CA ARG A 145 3.21 -23.02 -24.01
C ARG A 145 4.62 -22.48 -23.86
N GLY A 146 4.80 -21.24 -24.30
CA GLY A 146 5.99 -20.44 -24.04
C GLY A 146 5.71 -19.38 -22.98
N LEU A 147 6.69 -19.11 -22.11
CA LEU A 147 6.64 -18.05 -21.11
C LEU A 147 7.88 -17.16 -21.24
N HIS A 148 7.69 -15.88 -21.57
CA HIS A 148 8.77 -14.91 -21.46
C HIS A 148 9.04 -14.61 -19.98
N LEU A 149 10.27 -14.85 -19.54
CA LEU A 149 10.66 -14.81 -18.14
C LEU A 149 11.03 -13.40 -17.70
N TRP A 150 10.52 -13.02 -16.54
CA TRP A 150 10.98 -11.86 -15.79
C TRP A 150 12.40 -12.10 -15.25
N PRO A 151 13.30 -11.11 -15.30
CA PRO A 151 14.71 -11.32 -14.97
C PRO A 151 15.01 -11.36 -13.47
N GLY A 152 15.99 -12.18 -13.08
CA GLY A 152 16.78 -12.00 -11.84
C GLY A 152 16.08 -12.28 -10.51
N GLU A 153 14.78 -12.56 -10.50
CA GLU A 153 13.99 -12.77 -9.29
C GLU A 153 13.33 -14.16 -9.25
N LYS A 154 12.84 -14.53 -8.08
CA LYS A 154 11.97 -15.71 -7.91
C LYS A 154 10.54 -15.31 -8.25
N ALA A 155 9.77 -16.25 -8.79
CA ALA A 155 8.35 -16.02 -9.04
C ALA A 155 7.62 -15.52 -7.77
N ASN A 156 6.93 -14.38 -7.87
CA ASN A 156 6.03 -13.91 -6.82
C ASN A 156 4.66 -14.58 -6.98
N PRO A 157 4.28 -15.55 -6.13
CA PRO A 157 3.02 -16.27 -6.28
C PRO A 157 1.78 -15.39 -5.99
N ALA A 158 1.94 -14.30 -5.24
CA ALA A 158 0.87 -13.32 -4.97
C ALA A 158 0.72 -12.29 -6.11
N GLY A 159 1.81 -11.99 -6.84
CA GLY A 159 1.86 -11.00 -7.90
C GLY A 159 1.16 -11.40 -9.21
N CYS A 160 1.31 -10.60 -10.27
CA CYS A 160 0.66 -10.90 -11.55
C CYS A 160 1.20 -12.18 -12.24
N ALA A 161 0.42 -12.74 -13.15
CA ALA A 161 0.77 -13.90 -13.97
C ALA A 161 0.87 -13.52 -15.47
N VAL A 162 1.61 -12.44 -15.75
CA VAL A 162 1.85 -11.94 -17.11
C VAL A 162 3.26 -12.26 -17.56
N ASP A 163 3.45 -12.38 -18.87
CA ASP A 163 4.76 -12.57 -19.47
C ASP A 163 5.56 -11.28 -19.44
N TYR A 164 6.89 -11.42 -19.40
CA TYR A 164 7.78 -10.28 -19.58
C TYR A 164 7.47 -9.57 -20.92
N PRO A 165 7.17 -8.25 -20.91
CA PRO A 165 6.57 -7.59 -22.08
C PRO A 165 7.56 -7.32 -23.22
N PHE A 166 8.87 -7.32 -22.95
CA PHE A 166 9.90 -7.06 -23.96
C PHE A 166 10.34 -8.36 -24.62
N LYS A 167 9.69 -8.68 -25.74
CA LYS A 167 9.87 -9.94 -26.46
C LYS A 167 11.20 -10.04 -27.19
N GLU A 168 11.74 -8.92 -27.65
CA GLU A 168 13.08 -8.84 -28.23
C GLU A 168 14.09 -8.79 -27.09
N GLY A 169 14.85 -9.86 -26.87
CA GLY A 169 15.94 -9.85 -25.88
C GLY A 169 15.75 -10.71 -24.63
N GLY A 170 14.52 -11.07 -24.26
CA GLY A 170 14.23 -11.76 -22.99
C GLY A 170 14.46 -13.27 -22.99
N ASN A 171 14.67 -13.83 -21.79
CA ASN A 171 14.72 -15.28 -21.57
C ASN A 171 13.34 -15.91 -21.80
N HIS A 172 13.29 -17.13 -22.34
CA HIS A 172 12.05 -17.83 -22.67
C HIS A 172 12.06 -19.26 -22.12
N LEU A 173 10.99 -19.68 -21.46
CA LEU A 173 10.79 -21.07 -21.01
C LEU A 173 9.67 -21.74 -21.82
N PHE A 174 9.91 -22.97 -22.27
CA PHE A 174 8.94 -23.79 -22.96
C PHE A 174 8.46 -24.93 -22.07
N VAL A 175 7.14 -25.06 -21.93
CA VAL A 175 6.48 -26.10 -21.13
C VAL A 175 5.36 -26.77 -21.92
N GLU A 176 4.97 -27.97 -21.51
CA GLU A 176 3.85 -28.72 -22.07
C GLU A 176 2.94 -29.22 -20.94
N PHE A 177 1.68 -28.79 -20.97
CA PHE A 177 0.64 -29.25 -20.05
C PHE A 177 -0.05 -30.48 -20.64
N ASP A 178 -0.65 -31.32 -19.78
CA ASP A 178 -1.43 -32.47 -20.24
C ASP A 178 -2.53 -32.05 -21.23
N GLU A 179 -2.77 -32.89 -22.23
CA GLU A 179 -3.87 -32.74 -23.19
C GLU A 179 -4.92 -33.82 -22.94
N TYR A 180 -6.18 -33.41 -22.93
CA TYR A 180 -7.33 -34.28 -22.75
C TYR A 180 -8.13 -34.38 -24.06
N PRO A 181 -8.89 -35.47 -24.27
CA PRO A 181 -9.69 -35.64 -25.49
C PRO A 181 -10.74 -34.54 -25.73
N LEU A 182 -11.15 -33.84 -24.67
CA LEU A 182 -12.08 -32.73 -24.71
C LEU A 182 -11.55 -31.58 -23.83
N PRO A 183 -11.88 -30.31 -24.15
CA PRO A 183 -11.58 -29.19 -23.28
C PRO A 183 -12.12 -29.42 -21.87
N VAL A 184 -11.25 -29.25 -20.86
CA VAL A 184 -11.60 -29.39 -19.44
C VAL A 184 -11.95 -28.01 -18.90
N SER A 185 -13.16 -27.82 -18.39
CA SER A 185 -13.58 -26.57 -17.74
C SER A 185 -13.72 -26.73 -16.23
N TYR A 186 -13.53 -25.63 -15.50
CA TYR A 186 -13.88 -25.56 -14.09
C TYR A 186 -15.40 -25.71 -13.91
N SER A 187 -15.83 -26.46 -12.89
CA SER A 187 -17.25 -26.62 -12.54
C SER A 187 -17.60 -25.69 -11.39
N SER A 188 -18.45 -24.71 -11.65
CA SER A 188 -18.98 -23.79 -10.63
C SER A 188 -20.09 -24.40 -9.76
N ALA A 189 -20.59 -25.59 -10.10
CA ALA A 189 -21.63 -26.25 -9.32
C ALA A 189 -21.05 -26.70 -7.96
N PRO A 190 -21.51 -26.13 -6.83
CA PRO A 190 -21.06 -26.60 -5.52
C PRO A 190 -21.46 -28.07 -5.36
N PRO A 191 -20.65 -28.91 -4.69
CA PRO A 191 -21.11 -30.20 -4.22
C PRO A 191 -22.42 -29.98 -3.44
N CYS A 192 -23.38 -30.88 -3.56
CA CYS A 192 -24.60 -30.84 -2.76
C CYS A 192 -24.24 -30.98 -1.27
N VAL A 193 -23.96 -29.87 -0.60
CA VAL A 193 -23.72 -29.86 0.85
C VAL A 193 -25.07 -30.07 1.51
N ASN A 194 -25.19 -31.11 2.32
CA ASN A 194 -26.39 -31.36 3.10
C ASN A 194 -26.40 -30.34 4.26
N VAL A 195 -26.98 -29.16 4.01
CA VAL A 195 -27.03 -27.98 4.90
C VAL A 195 -27.75 -28.25 6.25
N LYS A 196 -28.23 -29.48 6.49
CA LYS A 196 -29.00 -29.85 7.69
C LYS A 196 -28.21 -29.77 9.01
N THR A 197 -26.89 -29.69 8.97
CA THR A 197 -26.01 -29.56 10.15
C THR A 197 -25.55 -28.13 10.43
N PHE A 198 -25.83 -27.18 9.55
CA PHE A 198 -25.39 -25.79 9.71
C PHE A 198 -26.08 -25.14 10.92
N GLY A 199 -25.32 -24.77 11.95
CA GLY A 199 -25.85 -24.21 13.18
C GLY A 199 -26.39 -25.24 14.19
N ARG A 200 -26.21 -26.55 13.98
CA ARG A 200 -26.39 -27.55 15.03
C ARG A 200 -25.13 -27.62 15.87
N THR A 201 -25.18 -27.04 17.05
CA THR A 201 -24.19 -27.32 18.09
C THR A 201 -24.90 -28.08 19.20
N ASP A 202 -24.61 -29.37 19.29
CA ASP A 202 -24.55 -30.00 20.60
C ASP A 202 -23.55 -29.19 21.45
N ALA A 203 -23.74 -29.11 22.77
CA ALA A 203 -22.80 -28.44 23.65
C ALA A 203 -21.39 -29.01 23.41
N LEU A 204 -20.56 -28.27 22.67
CA LEU A 204 -19.22 -28.71 22.31
C LEU A 204 -18.34 -28.51 23.55
N ASP A 205 -17.96 -29.61 24.20
CA ASP A 205 -16.86 -29.62 25.16
C ASP A 205 -15.56 -29.41 24.38
N ILE A 206 -15.18 -28.14 24.20
CA ILE A 206 -13.92 -27.74 23.56
C ILE A 206 -12.78 -27.92 24.58
N PRO A 207 -11.73 -28.71 24.29
CA PRO A 207 -10.54 -28.81 25.13
C PRO A 207 -9.92 -27.44 25.42
N ALA A 208 -9.36 -27.24 26.62
CA ALA A 208 -8.87 -25.94 27.07
C ALA A 208 -7.71 -25.39 26.20
N ASP A 209 -6.83 -26.27 25.72
CA ASP A 209 -5.74 -25.97 24.80
C ASP A 209 -6.24 -25.54 23.41
N GLU A 210 -7.25 -26.22 22.88
CA GLU A 210 -7.89 -25.84 21.61
C GLU A 210 -8.68 -24.53 21.73
N LEU A 211 -9.32 -24.29 22.88
CA LEU A 211 -9.99 -23.02 23.17
C LEU A 211 -9.00 -21.85 23.23
N GLU A 212 -7.79 -22.07 23.76
CA GLU A 212 -6.71 -21.08 23.76
C GLU A 212 -6.24 -20.76 22.34
N VAL A 213 -6.10 -21.77 21.48
CA VAL A 213 -5.78 -21.59 20.05
C VAL A 213 -6.85 -20.74 19.35
N ILE A 214 -8.13 -21.06 19.54
CA ILE A 214 -9.24 -20.29 18.97
C ILE A 214 -9.21 -18.84 19.48
N ARG A 215 -9.01 -18.65 20.79
CA ARG A 215 -8.97 -17.33 21.42
C ARG A 215 -7.83 -16.50 20.83
N ARG A 216 -6.62 -17.06 20.76
CA ARG A 216 -5.46 -16.39 20.15
C ARG A 216 -5.74 -15.98 18.70
N ALA A 217 -6.32 -16.88 17.90
CA ALA A 217 -6.61 -16.59 16.49
C ALA A 217 -7.68 -15.48 16.32
N VAL A 218 -8.75 -15.49 17.13
CA VAL A 218 -9.86 -14.52 17.05
C VAL A 218 -9.49 -13.14 17.65
N ASP A 219 -8.65 -13.13 18.68
CA ASP A 219 -8.23 -11.90 19.36
C ASP A 219 -7.13 -11.15 18.58
N THR A 220 -6.47 -11.82 17.63
CA THR A 220 -5.47 -11.18 16.76
C THR A 220 -6.07 -9.96 16.04
N PRO A 221 -5.44 -8.76 16.11
CA PRO A 221 -6.04 -7.53 15.59
C PRO A 221 -6.23 -7.49 14.07
N PHE A 222 -5.56 -8.39 13.35
CA PHE A 222 -5.61 -8.50 11.89
C PHE A 222 -5.58 -9.95 11.46
N ALA A 223 -6.17 -10.22 10.29
CA ALA A 223 -6.27 -11.57 9.78
C ALA A 223 -4.90 -12.05 9.30
N THR A 224 -4.34 -13.02 10.01
CA THR A 224 -3.19 -13.80 9.56
C THR A 224 -3.59 -15.25 9.48
N ARG A 225 -2.93 -16.00 8.60
CA ARG A 225 -3.15 -17.43 8.52
C ARG A 225 -2.45 -18.09 9.72
N PRO A 226 -3.17 -18.84 10.57
CA PRO A 226 -2.54 -19.57 11.67
C PRO A 226 -1.58 -20.66 11.14
N PRO A 227 -0.63 -21.12 11.99
CA PRO A 227 0.14 -22.34 11.72
C PRO A 227 -0.78 -23.52 11.38
N ASP A 228 -0.31 -24.50 10.59
CA ASP A 228 -1.19 -25.57 10.07
C ASP A 228 -1.92 -26.36 11.18
N ASN A 229 -1.24 -26.66 12.30
CA ASN A 229 -1.88 -27.31 13.46
C ASN A 229 -3.02 -26.47 14.05
N ASP A 230 -2.80 -25.17 14.24
CA ASP A 230 -3.80 -24.24 14.78
C ASP A 230 -4.95 -24.01 13.80
N ARG A 231 -4.64 -23.97 12.50
CA ARG A 231 -5.59 -23.78 11.42
C ARG A 231 -6.64 -24.88 11.44
N ASP A 232 -6.20 -26.12 11.61
CA ASP A 232 -7.09 -27.28 11.63
C ASP A 232 -8.04 -27.23 12.84
N VAL A 233 -7.56 -26.74 13.99
CA VAL A 233 -8.39 -26.47 15.18
C VAL A 233 -9.41 -25.36 14.88
N VAL A 234 -8.98 -24.22 14.35
CA VAL A 234 -9.87 -23.09 14.00
C VAL A 234 -10.94 -23.52 13.00
N TRP A 235 -10.57 -24.27 11.96
CA TRP A 235 -11.49 -24.78 10.96
C TRP A 235 -12.48 -25.79 11.55
N ARG A 236 -12.03 -26.69 12.44
CA ARG A 236 -12.90 -27.66 13.13
C ARG A 236 -14.02 -26.96 13.91
N TYR A 237 -13.72 -25.84 14.57
CA TYR A 237 -14.68 -25.05 15.36
C TYR A 237 -15.23 -23.82 14.62
N ARG A 238 -15.16 -23.78 13.29
CA ARG A 238 -15.63 -22.66 12.45
C ARG A 238 -17.05 -22.20 12.76
N HIS A 239 -17.99 -23.12 13.04
CA HIS A 239 -19.37 -22.75 13.40
C HIS A 239 -19.44 -22.07 14.76
N HIS A 240 -18.66 -22.52 15.75
CA HIS A 240 -18.54 -21.84 17.05
C HIS A 240 -18.02 -20.41 16.88
N ILE A 241 -17.02 -20.22 16.01
CA ILE A 241 -16.46 -18.90 15.70
C ILE A 241 -17.47 -18.02 14.95
N TRP A 242 -18.19 -18.58 13.98
CA TRP A 242 -19.24 -17.90 13.22
C TRP A 242 -20.40 -17.44 14.13
N MET A 243 -20.82 -18.27 15.09
CA MET A 243 -21.89 -17.94 16.04
C MET A 243 -21.56 -16.76 16.95
N ARG A 244 -20.28 -16.39 17.10
CA ARG A 244 -19.91 -15.14 17.78
C ARG A 244 -20.35 -13.88 17.02
N GLN A 245 -20.77 -14.04 15.75
CA GLN A 245 -21.28 -12.97 14.87
C GLN A 245 -20.35 -11.75 14.76
N ASN A 246 -19.04 -11.96 14.98
CA ASN A 246 -18.04 -10.92 14.90
C ASN A 246 -17.49 -10.85 13.46
N PRO A 247 -17.79 -9.80 12.66
CA PRO A 247 -17.42 -9.70 11.25
C PRO A 247 -15.90 -9.77 10.98
N TYR A 248 -15.08 -9.46 11.97
CA TYR A 248 -13.63 -9.57 11.87
C TYR A 248 -13.12 -11.03 11.81
N ASN A 249 -13.98 -12.02 12.11
CA ASN A 249 -13.61 -13.44 12.07
C ASN A 249 -13.75 -14.06 10.67
N LEU A 250 -14.48 -13.42 9.74
CA LEU A 250 -14.67 -13.97 8.40
C LEU A 250 -13.33 -14.15 7.65
N PRO A 251 -12.43 -13.13 7.58
CA PRO A 251 -11.13 -13.32 6.93
C PRO A 251 -10.32 -14.48 7.52
N LEU A 252 -10.36 -14.66 8.85
CA LEU A 252 -9.71 -15.80 9.52
C LEU A 252 -10.26 -17.14 9.01
N LEU A 253 -11.59 -17.30 8.95
CA LEU A 253 -12.18 -18.56 8.48
C LEU A 253 -11.85 -18.84 7.00
N LEU A 254 -11.82 -17.82 6.15
CA LEU A 254 -11.41 -17.94 4.75
C LEU A 254 -9.94 -18.35 4.59
N LEU A 255 -9.06 -17.86 5.47
CA LEU A 255 -7.64 -18.26 5.51
C LEU A 255 -7.44 -19.69 6.03
N CYS A 256 -8.38 -20.20 6.83
CA CYS A 256 -8.31 -21.53 7.41
C CYS A 256 -8.92 -22.63 6.54
N ALA A 257 -9.87 -22.30 5.67
CA ALA A 257 -10.49 -23.26 4.75
C ALA A 257 -9.46 -23.97 3.86
N ASP A 258 -9.66 -25.26 3.61
CA ASP A 258 -8.89 -25.99 2.60
C ASP A 258 -9.51 -25.79 1.22
N TRP A 259 -8.94 -24.87 0.45
CA TRP A 259 -9.40 -24.55 -0.90
C TRP A 259 -9.24 -25.70 -1.91
N THR A 260 -8.48 -26.75 -1.58
CA THR A 260 -8.37 -27.97 -2.41
C THR A 260 -9.48 -28.99 -2.13
N ASN A 261 -10.30 -28.75 -1.09
CA ASN A 261 -11.42 -29.59 -0.70
C ASN A 261 -12.74 -28.91 -1.09
N PRO A 262 -13.47 -29.42 -2.10
CA PRO A 262 -14.73 -28.82 -2.56
C PRO A 262 -15.81 -28.70 -1.47
N THR A 263 -15.79 -29.58 -0.46
CA THR A 263 -16.76 -29.52 0.65
C THR A 263 -16.46 -28.32 1.55
N ASP A 264 -15.20 -28.11 1.89
CA ASP A 264 -14.76 -27.01 2.74
C ASP A 264 -14.98 -25.65 2.05
N VAL A 265 -14.72 -25.59 0.74
CA VAL A 265 -15.00 -24.41 -0.10
C VAL A 265 -16.49 -24.08 -0.09
N ALA A 266 -17.35 -25.05 -0.41
CA ALA A 266 -18.79 -24.82 -0.42
C ALA A 266 -19.31 -24.37 0.95
N GLU A 267 -18.77 -24.94 2.03
CA GLU A 267 -19.14 -24.58 3.39
C GLU A 267 -18.69 -23.17 3.80
N VAL A 268 -17.43 -22.78 3.52
CA VAL A 268 -16.94 -21.44 3.88
C VAL A 268 -17.65 -20.34 3.09
N LEU A 269 -17.99 -20.60 1.83
CA LEU A 269 -18.74 -19.64 1.01
C LEU A 269 -20.18 -19.49 1.54
N GLU A 270 -20.83 -20.58 1.97
CA GLU A 270 -22.15 -20.49 2.61
C GLU A 270 -22.09 -19.69 3.93
N VAL A 271 -21.05 -19.91 4.75
CA VAL A 271 -20.76 -19.11 5.95
C VAL A 271 -20.63 -17.63 5.61
N MET A 272 -19.88 -17.30 4.57
CA MET A 272 -19.65 -15.94 4.10
C MET A 272 -20.94 -15.26 3.63
N PHE A 273 -21.73 -15.93 2.78
CA PHE A 273 -22.95 -15.35 2.23
C PHE A 273 -24.03 -15.08 3.29
N ARG A 274 -24.06 -15.88 4.37
CA ARG A 274 -24.98 -15.71 5.51
C ARG A 274 -24.51 -14.69 6.54
N TRP A 275 -23.27 -14.23 6.45
CA TRP A 275 -22.72 -13.35 7.47
C TRP A 275 -23.41 -11.97 7.46
N PRO A 276 -23.76 -11.42 8.64
CA PRO A 276 -24.43 -10.12 8.75
C PRO A 276 -23.52 -8.94 8.34
N ASN A 277 -23.98 -7.71 8.60
CA ASN A 277 -23.29 -6.47 8.22
C ASN A 277 -21.78 -6.46 8.53
N PHE A 278 -21.00 -5.90 7.61
CA PHE A 278 -19.55 -5.79 7.70
C PHE A 278 -19.08 -4.34 7.75
N PRO A 279 -18.04 -4.04 8.54
CA PRO A 279 -17.29 -2.81 8.37
C PRO A 279 -16.69 -2.73 6.95
N PRO A 280 -16.69 -1.53 6.33
CA PRO A 280 -15.97 -1.23 5.09
C PRO A 280 -14.57 -1.85 4.99
N THR A 281 -13.78 -1.70 6.04
CA THR A 281 -12.38 -2.15 6.09
C THR A 281 -12.20 -3.64 5.90
N ILE A 282 -13.12 -4.46 6.42
CA ILE A 282 -13.08 -5.91 6.24
C ILE A 282 -13.40 -6.28 4.79
N SER A 283 -14.36 -5.59 4.18
CA SER A 283 -14.66 -5.84 2.77
C SER A 283 -13.46 -5.47 1.89
N VAL A 284 -12.77 -4.37 2.20
CA VAL A 284 -11.58 -3.95 1.46
C VAL A 284 -10.43 -4.94 1.66
N SER A 285 -10.22 -5.48 2.87
CA SER A 285 -9.17 -6.50 3.13
C SER A 285 -9.40 -7.84 2.43
N LEU A 286 -10.67 -8.20 2.14
CA LEU A 286 -10.99 -9.40 1.36
C LEU A 286 -10.60 -9.30 -0.12
N LEU A 287 -10.06 -8.16 -0.57
CA LEU A 287 -9.49 -7.98 -1.90
C LEU A 287 -7.96 -8.13 -1.92
N ASP A 288 -7.33 -8.48 -0.80
CA ASP A 288 -5.89 -8.71 -0.69
C ASP A 288 -5.47 -10.08 -1.29
N ALA A 289 -4.17 -10.29 -1.48
CA ALA A 289 -3.63 -11.45 -2.18
C ALA A 289 -4.11 -12.84 -1.69
N PRO A 290 -4.23 -13.10 -0.37
CA PRO A 290 -4.66 -14.41 0.14
C PRO A 290 -6.10 -14.80 -0.26
N PHE A 291 -6.92 -13.82 -0.61
CA PHE A 291 -8.32 -14.00 -0.96
C PHE A 291 -8.48 -13.95 -2.48
N SER A 292 -7.93 -14.94 -3.19
CA SER A 292 -7.95 -14.97 -4.66
C SER A 292 -9.29 -15.42 -5.25
N ASP A 293 -10.11 -16.14 -4.48
CA ASP A 293 -11.39 -16.68 -4.91
C ASP A 293 -12.31 -15.62 -5.54
N THR A 294 -12.90 -15.93 -6.69
CA THR A 294 -13.79 -14.99 -7.38
C THR A 294 -15.04 -14.67 -6.56
N ASP A 295 -15.69 -15.65 -5.92
CA ASP A 295 -16.94 -15.42 -5.17
C ASP A 295 -16.68 -14.59 -3.91
N VAL A 296 -15.54 -14.80 -3.23
CA VAL A 296 -15.10 -13.95 -2.11
C VAL A 296 -14.88 -12.50 -2.55
N ARG A 297 -14.18 -12.29 -3.67
CA ARG A 297 -13.90 -10.94 -4.18
C ARG A 297 -15.16 -10.23 -4.66
N GLU A 298 -16.05 -10.94 -5.36
CA GLU A 298 -17.35 -10.38 -5.77
C GLU A 298 -18.20 -10.02 -4.56
N PHE A 299 -18.28 -10.89 -3.55
CA PHE A 299 -18.93 -10.59 -2.29
C PHE A 299 -18.37 -9.31 -1.65
N ALA A 300 -17.05 -9.21 -1.53
CA ALA A 300 -16.39 -8.02 -1.01
C ALA A 300 -16.76 -6.74 -1.79
N VAL A 301 -16.72 -6.79 -3.13
CA VAL A 301 -17.10 -5.67 -4.00
C VAL A 301 -18.56 -5.27 -3.80
N THR A 302 -19.49 -6.22 -3.63
CA THR A 302 -20.90 -5.89 -3.39
C THR A 302 -21.09 -5.12 -2.07
N ARG A 303 -20.29 -5.43 -1.04
CA ARG A 303 -20.29 -4.72 0.24
C ARG A 303 -19.67 -3.34 0.12
N ILE A 304 -18.53 -3.24 -0.57
CA ILE A 304 -17.85 -1.96 -0.83
C ILE A 304 -18.76 -1.00 -1.60
N ASN A 305 -19.52 -1.53 -2.57
CA ASN A 305 -20.47 -0.72 -3.34
C ASN A 305 -21.65 -0.17 -2.51
N LYS A 306 -21.80 -0.52 -1.23
CA LYS A 306 -22.78 0.12 -0.34
C LYS A 306 -22.26 1.44 0.26
N MET A 307 -20.96 1.72 0.18
CA MET A 307 -20.38 2.96 0.70
C MET A 307 -20.85 4.18 -0.09
N GLY A 308 -21.07 5.29 0.63
CA GLY A 308 -21.22 6.61 0.02
C GLY A 308 -19.92 7.07 -0.65
N ASP A 309 -20.02 7.94 -1.65
CA ASP A 309 -18.88 8.28 -2.51
C ASP A 309 -17.71 8.93 -1.76
N HIS A 310 -17.98 9.70 -0.71
CA HIS A 310 -16.94 10.27 0.17
C HIS A 310 -16.17 9.18 0.91
N GLN A 311 -16.87 8.28 1.60
CA GLN A 311 -16.24 7.15 2.30
C GLN A 311 -15.50 6.24 1.32
N PHE A 312 -16.10 5.97 0.14
CA PHE A 312 -15.46 5.19 -0.91
C PHE A 312 -14.15 5.84 -1.41
N SER A 313 -14.14 7.17 -1.58
CA SER A 313 -12.95 7.90 -2.03
C SER A 313 -11.75 7.74 -1.09
N MET A 314 -12.02 7.54 0.21
CA MET A 314 -10.97 7.30 1.20
C MET A 314 -10.26 5.96 1.04
N TYR A 315 -10.81 4.99 0.31
CA TYR A 315 -10.18 3.67 0.11
C TYR A 315 -9.64 3.49 -1.31
N LEU A 316 -9.71 4.52 -2.18
CA LEU A 316 -9.36 4.38 -3.60
C LEU A 316 -7.90 3.97 -3.84
N ASN A 317 -6.98 4.31 -2.94
CA ASN A 317 -5.61 3.86 -3.03
C ASN A 317 -5.53 2.35 -2.86
N GLN A 318 -6.07 1.81 -1.77
CA GLN A 318 -6.11 0.38 -1.47
C GLN A 318 -6.87 -0.40 -2.54
N LEU A 319 -8.01 0.14 -3.01
CA LEU A 319 -8.79 -0.46 -4.09
C LEU A 319 -8.03 -0.47 -5.42
N THR A 320 -7.22 0.56 -5.68
CA THR A 320 -6.33 0.56 -6.86
C THR A 320 -5.24 -0.49 -6.72
N GLN A 321 -4.62 -0.63 -5.55
CA GLN A 321 -3.59 -1.64 -5.30
C GLN A 321 -4.17 -3.06 -5.37
N ALA A 322 -5.38 -3.27 -4.87
CA ALA A 322 -6.06 -4.57 -4.92
C ALA A 322 -6.30 -5.08 -6.36
N LEU A 323 -6.36 -4.20 -7.37
CA LEU A 323 -6.41 -4.60 -8.79
C LEU A 323 -5.17 -5.38 -9.23
N LYS A 324 -4.05 -5.30 -8.51
CA LYS A 324 -2.82 -6.07 -8.79
C LYS A 324 -2.99 -7.56 -8.53
N TYR A 325 -3.89 -7.92 -7.59
CA TYR A 325 -4.16 -9.30 -7.20
C TYR A 325 -5.37 -9.91 -7.92
N GLU A 326 -6.15 -9.09 -8.62
CA GLU A 326 -7.27 -9.57 -9.41
C GLU A 326 -6.78 -10.58 -10.47
N PRO A 327 -7.29 -11.83 -10.50
CA PRO A 327 -6.79 -12.87 -11.39
C PRO A 327 -6.89 -12.51 -12.88
N ARG A 328 -7.88 -11.68 -13.22
CA ARG A 328 -8.22 -11.29 -14.60
C ARG A 328 -8.26 -9.76 -14.73
N HIS A 329 -8.12 -9.28 -15.95
CA HIS A 329 -8.25 -7.84 -16.25
C HIS A 329 -9.68 -7.33 -16.04
N GLU A 330 -10.66 -8.13 -16.43
CA GLU A 330 -12.05 -7.91 -16.08
C GLU A 330 -12.33 -8.55 -14.72
N SER A 331 -12.80 -7.74 -13.79
CA SER A 331 -13.22 -8.17 -12.46
C SER A 331 -14.30 -7.24 -11.92
N ALA A 332 -15.03 -7.70 -10.91
CA ALA A 332 -16.04 -6.89 -10.24
C ALA A 332 -15.45 -5.59 -9.65
N LEU A 333 -14.21 -5.64 -9.13
CA LEU A 333 -13.50 -4.47 -8.62
C LEU A 333 -13.20 -3.46 -9.73
N ALA A 334 -12.65 -3.92 -10.86
CA ALA A 334 -12.38 -3.07 -12.02
C ALA A 334 -13.65 -2.41 -12.54
N GLN A 335 -14.73 -3.18 -12.69
CA GLN A 335 -16.04 -2.67 -13.11
C GLN A 335 -16.59 -1.64 -12.12
N LEU A 336 -16.50 -1.89 -10.81
CA LEU A 336 -16.96 -0.95 -9.78
C LEU A 336 -16.23 0.39 -9.88
N LEU A 337 -14.90 0.37 -9.98
CA LEU A 337 -14.08 1.58 -10.09
C LEU A 337 -14.42 2.38 -11.34
N LEU A 338 -14.61 1.71 -12.48
CA LEU A 338 -15.01 2.34 -13.75
C LEU A 338 -16.43 2.95 -13.67
N VAL A 339 -17.40 2.21 -13.14
CA VAL A 339 -18.79 2.66 -12.99
C VAL A 339 -18.89 3.85 -12.04
N ARG A 340 -18.23 3.78 -10.87
CA ARG A 340 -18.21 4.89 -9.89
C ARG A 340 -17.49 6.11 -10.46
N SER A 341 -16.38 5.92 -11.18
CA SER A 341 -15.68 7.02 -11.87
C SER A 341 -16.57 7.76 -12.87
N LYS A 342 -17.39 7.02 -13.63
CA LYS A 342 -18.36 7.61 -14.57
C LYS A 342 -19.50 8.33 -13.86
N LYS A 343 -20.01 7.78 -12.76
CA LYS A 343 -21.13 8.37 -11.99
C LYS A 343 -20.70 9.62 -11.22
N GLN A 344 -19.50 9.61 -10.64
CA GLN A 344 -18.95 10.69 -9.82
C GLN A 344 -17.56 11.13 -10.30
N PRO A 345 -17.47 11.88 -11.41
CA PRO A 345 -16.19 12.28 -11.97
C PRO A 345 -15.32 13.11 -11.02
N SER A 346 -15.95 13.99 -10.23
CA SER A 346 -15.24 14.95 -9.38
C SER A 346 -14.73 14.38 -8.07
N ILE A 347 -15.44 13.41 -7.48
CA ILE A 347 -15.11 12.81 -6.18
C ILE A 347 -14.31 11.52 -6.37
N VAL A 348 -14.65 10.72 -7.39
CA VAL A 348 -14.06 9.40 -7.62
C VAL A 348 -13.23 9.39 -8.89
N GLY A 349 -13.81 9.81 -10.02
CA GLY A 349 -13.21 9.59 -11.33
C GLY A 349 -11.83 10.20 -11.52
N GLN A 350 -11.59 11.41 -11.03
CA GLN A 350 -10.28 12.06 -11.14
C GLN A 350 -9.21 11.32 -10.31
N ILE A 351 -9.55 10.90 -9.09
CA ILE A 351 -8.63 10.17 -8.21
C ILE A 351 -8.28 8.82 -8.85
N VAL A 352 -9.28 8.07 -9.32
CA VAL A 352 -9.07 6.79 -10.01
C VAL A 352 -8.18 6.95 -11.25
N PHE A 353 -8.40 8.00 -12.05
CA PHE A 353 -7.57 8.28 -13.21
C PHE A 353 -6.09 8.48 -12.84
N TRP A 354 -5.82 9.32 -11.83
CA TRP A 354 -4.45 9.60 -11.41
C TRP A 354 -3.79 8.40 -10.73
N ASN A 355 -4.53 7.66 -9.91
CA ASN A 355 -4.07 6.42 -9.30
C ASN A 355 -3.70 5.38 -10.36
N PHE A 356 -4.55 5.15 -11.37
CA PHE A 356 -4.22 4.22 -12.47
C PHE A 356 -3.02 4.70 -13.27
N ARG A 357 -2.93 6.01 -13.54
CA ARG A 357 -1.80 6.58 -14.29
C ARG A 357 -0.47 6.45 -13.54
N ALA A 358 -0.49 6.58 -12.21
CA ALA A 358 0.69 6.37 -11.38
C ALA A 358 1.25 4.95 -11.52
N GLU A 359 0.39 3.95 -11.78
CA GLU A 359 0.77 2.54 -11.86
C GLU A 359 1.17 2.07 -13.28
N VAL A 360 0.90 2.85 -14.33
CA VAL A 360 1.22 2.45 -15.73
C VAL A 360 2.72 2.22 -15.97
N THR A 361 3.57 2.85 -15.18
CA THR A 361 5.03 2.72 -15.31
C THR A 361 5.53 1.33 -14.86
N VAL A 362 4.81 0.68 -13.94
CA VAL A 362 5.14 -0.65 -13.40
C VAL A 362 4.84 -1.71 -14.46
N ALA A 363 5.87 -2.39 -14.96
CA ALA A 363 5.76 -3.25 -16.13
C ALA A 363 4.76 -4.41 -15.93
N GLU A 364 4.73 -4.99 -14.74
CA GLU A 364 3.91 -6.13 -14.31
C GLU A 364 2.40 -5.85 -14.43
N TYR A 365 1.99 -4.58 -14.25
CA TYR A 365 0.58 -4.20 -14.26
C TYR A 365 0.23 -3.19 -15.35
N ARG A 366 1.22 -2.79 -16.15
CA ARG A 366 1.11 -1.75 -17.17
C ARG A 366 -0.09 -1.97 -18.09
N ASP A 367 -0.24 -3.17 -18.64
CA ASP A 367 -1.29 -3.45 -19.61
C ASP A 367 -2.70 -3.39 -18.99
N ARG A 368 -2.83 -3.87 -17.75
CA ARG A 368 -4.07 -3.77 -16.99
C ARG A 368 -4.47 -2.31 -16.77
N PHE A 369 -3.57 -1.50 -16.21
CA PHE A 369 -3.89 -0.09 -15.93
C PHE A 369 -4.07 0.73 -17.21
N ARG A 370 -3.36 0.40 -18.30
CA ARG A 370 -3.58 0.98 -19.62
C ARG A 370 -4.97 0.69 -20.16
N LEU A 371 -5.42 -0.56 -20.11
CA LEU A 371 -6.76 -0.96 -20.55
C LEU A 371 -7.85 -0.23 -19.75
N LEU A 372 -7.67 -0.12 -18.42
CA LEU A 372 -8.61 0.60 -17.56
C LEU A 372 -8.62 2.11 -17.85
N LEU A 373 -7.46 2.74 -18.07
CA LEU A 373 -7.36 4.15 -18.45
C LEU A 373 -7.97 4.44 -19.82
N GLU A 374 -7.77 3.53 -20.78
CA GLU A 374 -8.42 3.61 -22.08
C GLU A 374 -9.95 3.55 -21.93
N THR A 375 -10.44 2.66 -21.08
CA THR A 375 -11.87 2.53 -20.78
C THR A 375 -12.44 3.82 -20.16
N ILE A 376 -11.75 4.42 -19.17
CA ILE A 376 -12.13 5.73 -18.61
C ILE A 376 -12.16 6.80 -19.71
N SER A 377 -11.15 6.81 -20.59
CA SER A 377 -11.02 7.79 -21.67
C SER A 377 -12.10 7.64 -22.76
N ARG A 378 -12.63 6.43 -22.97
CA ARG A 378 -13.68 6.17 -23.97
C ARG A 378 -15.09 6.36 -23.41
N TYR A 379 -15.36 5.95 -22.18
CA TYR A 379 -16.73 5.80 -21.65
C TYR A 379 -17.17 6.92 -20.70
N THR A 380 -16.29 7.86 -20.35
CA THR A 380 -16.67 9.04 -19.57
C THR A 380 -17.18 10.19 -20.45
N LYS A 381 -17.95 11.10 -19.84
CA LYS A 381 -18.52 12.26 -20.54
C LYS A 381 -17.41 13.12 -21.17
N ARG A 382 -17.65 13.64 -22.38
CA ARG A 382 -16.70 14.48 -23.14
C ARG A 382 -16.07 15.60 -22.30
N ARG A 383 -16.84 16.28 -21.45
CA ARG A 383 -16.35 17.33 -20.55
C ARG A 383 -15.29 16.82 -19.57
N PHE A 384 -15.55 15.68 -18.91
CA PHE A 384 -14.61 15.10 -17.96
C PHE A 384 -13.34 14.64 -18.66
N ARG A 385 -13.46 13.92 -19.77
CA ARG A 385 -12.33 13.52 -20.62
C ARG A 385 -11.46 14.70 -21.06
N SER A 386 -12.07 15.81 -21.47
CA SER A 386 -11.34 17.01 -21.89
C SER A 386 -10.61 17.67 -20.72
N SER A 387 -11.20 17.64 -19.52
CA SER A 387 -10.53 18.09 -18.30
C SER A 387 -9.31 17.22 -17.98
N LEU A 388 -9.44 15.88 -17.99
CA LEU A 388 -8.32 14.97 -17.76
C LEU A 388 -7.20 15.17 -18.78
N PHE A 389 -7.52 15.38 -20.06
CA PHE A 389 -6.53 15.69 -21.08
C PHE A 389 -5.78 17.00 -20.79
N SER A 390 -6.51 18.06 -20.44
CA SER A 390 -5.92 19.36 -20.09
C SER A 390 -4.99 19.25 -18.88
N GLN A 391 -5.42 18.55 -17.83
CA GLN A 391 -4.59 18.27 -16.67
C GLN A 391 -3.32 17.48 -17.04
N SER A 392 -3.47 16.49 -17.93
CA SER A 392 -2.37 15.64 -18.41
C SER A 392 -1.31 16.41 -19.20
N GLN A 393 -1.75 17.39 -19.99
CA GLN A 393 -0.87 18.27 -20.74
C GLN A 393 -0.11 19.18 -19.78
N VAL A 394 -0.82 19.91 -18.92
CA VAL A 394 -0.20 20.81 -17.93
C VAL A 394 0.81 20.09 -17.05
N MET A 395 0.47 18.90 -16.54
CA MET A 395 1.41 18.09 -15.76
C MET A 395 2.69 17.79 -16.54
N ARG A 396 2.56 17.36 -17.80
CA ARG A 396 3.71 17.01 -18.65
C ARG A 396 4.64 18.21 -18.87
N ASP A 397 4.07 19.37 -19.14
CA ASP A 397 4.84 20.58 -19.43
C ASP A 397 5.57 21.07 -18.18
N LEU A 398 4.89 21.10 -17.03
CA LEU A 398 5.49 21.46 -15.74
C LEU A 398 6.61 20.49 -15.32
N LEU A 399 6.39 19.18 -15.49
CA LEU A 399 7.41 18.18 -15.18
C LEU A 399 8.62 18.29 -16.12
N THR A 400 8.39 18.64 -17.39
CA THR A 400 9.47 18.92 -18.34
C THR A 400 10.33 20.09 -17.87
N VAL A 401 9.71 21.19 -17.41
CA VAL A 401 10.42 22.33 -16.82
C VAL A 401 11.19 21.91 -15.57
N ALA A 402 10.59 21.13 -14.67
CA ALA A 402 11.27 20.63 -13.47
C ALA A 402 12.51 19.79 -13.80
N MET A 403 12.41 18.89 -14.79
CA MET A 403 13.54 18.08 -15.24
C MET A 403 14.64 18.91 -15.90
N ARG A 404 14.28 19.90 -16.72
CA ARG A 404 15.25 20.84 -17.32
C ARG A 404 15.97 21.67 -16.26
N LEU A 405 15.26 22.15 -15.24
CA LEU A 405 15.85 22.89 -14.12
C LEU A 405 16.89 22.06 -13.37
N LYS A 406 16.63 20.77 -13.13
CA LYS A 406 17.58 19.86 -12.47
C LYS A 406 18.90 19.71 -13.23
N ASN A 407 18.85 19.82 -14.56
CA ASN A 407 20.01 19.74 -15.43
C ASN A 407 20.78 21.07 -15.53
N GLN A 408 20.25 22.17 -14.99
CA GLN A 408 20.96 23.44 -14.97
C GLN A 408 22.13 23.42 -13.98
N PRO A 409 23.29 24.02 -14.27
CA PRO A 409 24.39 24.16 -13.32
C PRO A 409 23.99 24.89 -12.04
N LYS A 410 24.58 24.55 -10.88
CA LYS A 410 24.26 25.18 -9.58
C LYS A 410 24.58 26.68 -9.52
N ASN A 411 25.62 27.12 -10.25
CA ASN A 411 26.10 28.50 -10.23
C ASN A 411 25.42 29.40 -11.29
N SER A 412 24.40 28.89 -11.97
CA SER A 412 23.63 29.64 -12.98
C SER A 412 22.42 30.35 -12.36
N ASP A 413 21.84 31.32 -13.07
CA ASP A 413 20.55 31.92 -12.69
C ASP A 413 19.40 30.92 -12.94
N ARG A 414 19.28 29.96 -12.03
CA ARG A 414 18.23 28.94 -12.05
C ARG A 414 16.83 29.53 -11.86
N LEU A 415 16.70 30.65 -11.16
CA LEU A 415 15.40 31.26 -10.92
C LEU A 415 14.89 32.00 -12.16
N GLY A 416 15.77 32.76 -12.83
CA GLY A 416 15.49 33.35 -14.14
C GLY A 416 15.14 32.26 -15.16
N PHE A 417 15.97 31.23 -15.28
CA PHE A 417 15.72 30.08 -16.16
C PHE A 417 14.35 29.43 -15.89
N LEU A 418 14.01 29.16 -14.62
CA LEU A 418 12.73 28.59 -14.25
C LEU A 418 11.56 29.48 -14.72
N ARG A 419 11.63 30.78 -14.44
CA ARG A 419 10.55 31.71 -14.79
C ARG A 419 10.40 31.84 -16.31
N ASP A 420 11.50 31.91 -17.05
CA ASP A 420 11.49 31.97 -18.51
C ASP A 420 10.88 30.70 -19.13
N GLU A 421 11.22 29.52 -18.61
CA GLU A 421 10.62 28.26 -19.10
C GLU A 421 9.14 28.15 -18.73
N LEU A 422 8.73 28.62 -17.54
CA LEU A 422 7.32 28.63 -17.14
C LEU A 422 6.47 29.59 -18.00
N GLN A 423 7.03 30.72 -18.45
CA GLN A 423 6.33 31.66 -19.35
C GLN A 423 6.05 31.06 -20.73
N LYS A 424 6.85 30.09 -21.17
CA LYS A 424 6.71 29.44 -22.48
C LYS A 424 5.60 28.38 -22.51
N ILE A 425 5.04 28.01 -21.35
CA ILE A 425 3.98 26.99 -21.28
C ILE A 425 2.66 27.58 -21.82
N ASP A 426 2.11 26.97 -22.86
CA ASP A 426 0.79 27.29 -23.39
C ASP A 426 -0.30 26.58 -22.58
N PHE A 427 -0.89 27.30 -21.63
CA PHE A 427 -1.94 26.76 -20.77
C PHE A 427 -3.30 26.75 -21.48
N PRO A 428 -4.12 25.70 -21.28
CA PRO A 428 -5.53 25.77 -21.65
C PRO A 428 -6.23 26.97 -20.99
N PRO A 429 -7.25 27.60 -21.63
CA PRO A 429 -7.91 28.79 -21.09
C PRO A 429 -8.41 28.64 -19.65
N THR A 430 -8.88 27.44 -19.32
CA THR A 430 -9.17 26.99 -17.96
C THR A 430 -8.91 25.49 -17.85
N PHE A 431 -8.39 25.02 -16.73
CA PHE A 431 -8.22 23.59 -16.46
C PHE A 431 -8.34 23.31 -14.95
N CYS A 432 -8.84 22.14 -14.56
CA CYS A 432 -8.86 21.72 -13.16
C CYS A 432 -7.44 21.35 -12.70
N ILE A 433 -7.14 21.45 -11.41
CA ILE A 433 -5.87 20.97 -10.86
C ILE A 433 -6.00 19.48 -10.45
N PRO A 434 -4.98 18.62 -10.68
CA PRO A 434 -5.01 17.22 -10.25
C PRO A 434 -5.35 16.99 -8.77
N LEU A 435 -4.94 17.90 -7.88
CA LEU A 435 -5.22 17.86 -6.43
C LEU A 435 -6.73 17.93 -6.10
N ASP A 436 -7.50 18.71 -6.85
CA ASP A 436 -8.94 18.89 -6.60
C ASP A 436 -9.68 19.27 -7.89
N SER A 437 -10.57 18.39 -8.33
CA SER A 437 -11.35 18.58 -9.56
C SER A 437 -12.30 19.79 -9.51
N ARG A 438 -12.58 20.31 -8.31
CA ARG A 438 -13.45 21.48 -8.08
C ARG A 438 -12.70 22.79 -8.22
N VAL A 439 -11.36 22.75 -8.18
CA VAL A 439 -10.49 23.93 -8.30
C VAL A 439 -9.96 24.02 -9.73
N ALA A 440 -10.21 25.15 -10.38
CA ALA A 440 -9.75 25.42 -11.74
C ALA A 440 -8.80 26.61 -11.79
N ALA A 441 -7.83 26.55 -12.70
CA ALA A 441 -6.81 27.57 -12.94
C ALA A 441 -6.82 28.03 -14.39
N ARG A 442 -6.21 29.20 -14.66
CA ARG A 442 -6.04 29.77 -16.03
C ARG A 442 -4.58 29.84 -16.49
N GLY A 443 -3.63 29.58 -15.59
CA GLY A 443 -2.20 29.75 -15.84
C GLY A 443 -1.44 30.07 -14.55
N LEU A 444 -0.16 30.42 -14.68
CA LEU A 444 0.72 30.73 -13.56
C LEU A 444 0.90 32.23 -13.34
N ILE A 445 1.10 32.61 -12.07
CA ILE A 445 1.68 33.89 -11.68
C ILE A 445 3.18 33.67 -11.57
N VAL A 446 3.88 33.77 -12.69
CA VAL A 446 5.29 33.36 -12.82
C VAL A 446 6.20 34.08 -11.81
N ASP A 447 5.95 35.35 -11.52
CA ASP A 447 6.75 36.13 -10.57
C ASP A 447 6.73 35.55 -9.15
N LYS A 448 5.64 34.86 -8.79
CA LYS A 448 5.49 34.20 -7.48
C LYS A 448 5.98 32.75 -7.48
N CYS A 449 6.37 32.21 -8.64
CA CYS A 449 6.92 30.86 -8.76
C CYS A 449 8.41 30.84 -8.40
N LYS A 450 8.84 29.77 -7.71
CA LYS A 450 10.23 29.54 -7.29
C LYS A 450 10.51 28.04 -7.20
N PHE A 451 11.76 27.65 -6.99
CA PHE A 451 12.11 26.30 -6.53
C PHE A 451 12.53 26.34 -5.07
N MET A 452 12.34 25.24 -4.34
CA MET A 452 12.78 25.14 -2.95
C MET A 452 14.24 24.65 -2.90
N ASP A 453 15.00 25.15 -1.92
CA ASP A 453 16.39 24.75 -1.71
C ASP A 453 16.48 23.38 -1.04
N SER A 454 16.20 22.35 -1.84
CA SER A 454 16.25 20.94 -1.45
C SER A 454 16.96 20.14 -2.53
N LYS A 455 17.50 18.98 -2.16
CA LYS A 455 18.23 18.06 -3.06
C LYS A 455 17.46 17.76 -4.35
N LYS A 456 16.13 17.71 -4.27
CA LYS A 456 15.24 17.31 -5.37
C LYS A 456 14.64 18.49 -6.15
N LEU A 457 14.92 19.73 -5.71
CA LEU A 457 14.47 20.98 -6.34
C LEU A 457 12.96 21.02 -6.65
N PRO A 458 12.08 20.78 -5.67
CA PRO A 458 10.65 20.84 -5.90
C PRO A 458 10.23 22.27 -6.27
N LEU A 459 9.25 22.39 -7.18
CA LEU A 459 8.79 23.69 -7.68
C LEU A 459 7.63 24.19 -6.83
N TRP A 460 7.75 25.42 -6.33
CA TRP A 460 6.63 26.19 -5.79
C TRP A 460 5.96 26.95 -6.92
N LEU A 461 4.73 26.55 -7.24
CA LEU A 461 3.95 27.11 -8.34
C LEU A 461 2.74 27.84 -7.78
N VAL A 462 2.43 29.02 -8.32
CA VAL A 462 1.25 29.79 -7.93
C VAL A 462 0.35 29.95 -9.14
N PHE A 463 -0.78 29.25 -9.15
CA PHE A 463 -1.75 29.34 -10.23
C PHE A 463 -2.74 30.48 -10.00
N LYS A 464 -3.12 31.15 -11.08
CA LYS A 464 -4.24 32.09 -11.08
C LYS A 464 -5.54 31.31 -11.08
N ASN A 465 -6.38 31.56 -10.08
CA ASN A 465 -7.69 30.91 -9.97
C ASN A 465 -8.58 31.28 -11.17
N ALA A 466 -9.34 30.30 -11.65
CA ALA A 466 -10.31 30.51 -12.71
C ALA A 466 -11.54 31.28 -12.20
N ASP A 467 -11.88 31.12 -10.92
CA ASP A 467 -12.78 32.02 -10.21
C ASP A 467 -12.08 33.37 -9.99
N LYS A 468 -12.74 34.46 -10.38
CA LYS A 468 -12.17 35.81 -10.30
C LYS A 468 -12.07 36.31 -8.87
N ASP A 469 -12.98 35.85 -8.00
CA ASP A 469 -13.06 36.26 -6.60
C ASP A 469 -12.33 35.25 -5.69
N GLY A 470 -11.87 34.12 -6.25
CA GLY A 470 -11.14 33.10 -5.53
C GLY A 470 -9.65 33.45 -5.30
N PRO A 471 -9.05 32.97 -4.19
CA PRO A 471 -7.62 33.16 -3.94
C PRO A 471 -6.79 32.40 -4.97
N ASN A 472 -5.54 32.85 -5.18
CA ASN A 472 -4.57 32.13 -5.99
C ASN A 472 -4.31 30.74 -5.40
N ILE A 473 -3.85 29.80 -6.23
CA ILE A 473 -3.72 28.39 -5.85
C ILE A 473 -2.22 28.04 -5.79
N PRO A 474 -1.57 28.16 -4.62
CA PRO A 474 -0.20 27.72 -4.43
C PRO A 474 -0.14 26.18 -4.34
N ILE A 475 0.81 25.59 -5.06
CA ILE A 475 1.09 24.15 -5.00
C ILE A 475 2.59 23.91 -5.01
N ILE A 476 3.00 22.75 -4.50
CA ILE A 476 4.35 22.23 -4.67
C ILE A 476 4.29 21.07 -5.67
N LEU A 477 5.06 21.18 -6.76
CA LEU A 477 5.30 20.09 -7.70
C LEU A 477 6.60 19.38 -7.32
N LYS A 478 6.50 18.09 -6.98
CA LYS A 478 7.66 17.23 -6.80
C LYS A 478 7.88 16.38 -8.05
N ALA A 479 9.12 16.32 -8.50
CA ALA A 479 9.58 15.41 -9.54
C ALA A 479 10.79 14.65 -8.98
N GLY A 480 10.86 13.34 -9.17
CA GLY A 480 11.90 12.46 -8.62
C GLY A 480 11.74 12.12 -7.13
N ASP A 481 10.55 12.26 -6.55
CA ASP A 481 10.23 11.80 -5.19
C ASP A 481 8.95 10.96 -5.20
N ASP A 482 8.98 9.79 -4.56
CA ASP A 482 7.82 8.92 -4.40
C ASP A 482 6.88 9.49 -3.32
N LEU A 483 5.66 9.86 -3.73
CA LEU A 483 4.65 10.45 -2.86
C LEU A 483 3.71 9.42 -2.22
N ARG A 484 3.88 8.13 -2.47
CA ARG A 484 2.95 7.09 -1.97
C ARG A 484 2.92 7.03 -0.45
N GLN A 485 4.06 7.24 0.22
CA GLN A 485 4.15 7.27 1.68
C GLN A 485 3.41 8.48 2.27
N ASP A 486 3.57 9.67 1.68
CA ASP A 486 2.82 10.87 2.08
C ASP A 486 1.31 10.67 1.91
N ILE A 487 0.90 10.14 0.75
CA ILE A 487 -0.51 9.87 0.43
C ILE A 487 -1.12 8.91 1.46
N LEU A 488 -0.45 7.79 1.76
CA LEU A 488 -0.95 6.83 2.75
C LEU A 488 -1.03 7.48 4.14
N THR A 489 0.01 8.20 4.56
CA THR A 489 0.05 8.82 5.89
C THR A 489 -1.08 9.84 6.07
N LEU A 490 -1.27 10.72 5.07
CA LEU A 490 -2.35 11.72 5.10
C LEU A 490 -3.74 11.10 5.01
N GLN A 491 -3.89 9.98 4.29
CA GLN A 491 -5.12 9.21 4.26
C GLN A 491 -5.44 8.64 5.65
N ILE A 492 -4.45 8.08 6.35
CA ILE A 492 -4.60 7.56 7.71
C ILE A 492 -4.93 8.69 8.69
N ILE A 493 -4.24 9.83 8.62
CA ILE A 493 -4.54 11.01 9.46
C ILE A 493 -5.97 11.51 9.21
N SER A 494 -6.42 11.56 7.96
CA SER A 494 -7.80 11.94 7.61
C SER A 494 -8.83 10.96 8.18
N LEU A 495 -8.52 9.66 8.20
CA LEU A 495 -9.38 8.66 8.81
C LEU A 495 -9.41 8.79 10.35
N MET A 496 -8.27 9.06 10.98
CA MET A 496 -8.20 9.35 12.42
C MET A 496 -9.09 10.55 12.78
N ASP A 497 -9.00 11.63 12.00
CA ASP A 497 -9.83 12.83 12.17
C ASP A 497 -11.33 12.52 12.10
N ILE A 498 -11.77 11.73 11.12
CA ILE A 498 -13.17 11.30 11.00
C ILE A 498 -13.60 10.46 12.21
N LEU A 499 -12.76 9.54 12.68
CA LEU A 499 -13.07 8.72 13.85
C LEU A 499 -13.16 9.55 15.13
N TRP A 500 -12.29 10.55 15.29
CA TRP A 500 -12.33 11.49 16.40
C TRP A 500 -13.59 12.36 16.34
N GLN A 501 -13.93 12.91 15.18
CA GLN A 501 -15.16 13.70 15.01
C GLN A 501 -16.41 12.88 15.32
N HIS A 502 -16.49 11.60 14.89
CA HIS A 502 -17.59 10.71 15.26
C HIS A 502 -17.67 10.41 16.76
N ALA A 503 -16.53 10.45 17.46
CA ALA A 503 -16.47 10.33 18.92
C ALA A 503 -16.75 11.67 19.65
N GLY A 504 -17.08 12.75 18.92
CA GLY A 504 -17.30 14.08 19.49
C GLY A 504 -16.01 14.87 19.75
N LEU A 505 -14.88 14.43 19.22
CA LEU A 505 -13.57 15.06 19.38
C LEU A 505 -13.16 15.78 18.10
N ASP A 506 -13.41 17.09 18.03
CA ASP A 506 -12.82 17.94 16.99
C ASP A 506 -11.39 18.32 17.38
N LEU A 507 -10.40 17.65 16.79
CA LEU A 507 -8.98 17.93 16.99
C LEU A 507 -8.43 18.95 16.00
N ARG A 508 -9.27 19.54 15.14
CA ARG A 508 -8.90 20.63 14.23
C ARG A 508 -7.68 20.34 13.35
N LEU A 509 -7.56 19.09 12.89
CA LEU A 509 -6.50 18.67 11.99
C LEU A 509 -6.64 19.37 10.63
N LYS A 510 -5.50 19.63 9.98
CA LYS A 510 -5.44 20.13 8.60
C LYS A 510 -4.61 19.16 7.73
N PRO A 511 -5.14 17.97 7.37
CA PRO A 511 -4.48 17.09 6.42
C PRO A 511 -4.54 17.72 5.03
N TYR A 512 -3.39 18.16 4.52
CA TYR A 512 -3.27 18.73 3.18
C TYR A 512 -3.37 17.64 2.11
N LYS A 513 -3.73 18.02 0.88
CA LYS A 513 -3.88 17.08 -0.24
C LYS A 513 -2.55 16.77 -0.90
N VAL A 514 -2.39 15.51 -1.28
CA VAL A 514 -1.28 15.02 -2.10
C VAL A 514 -1.83 14.11 -3.19
N VAL A 515 -1.31 14.23 -4.40
CA VAL A 515 -1.67 13.37 -5.52
C VAL A 515 -0.42 12.91 -6.27
N ALA A 516 -0.28 11.59 -6.44
CA ALA A 516 0.71 11.02 -7.33
C ALA A 516 0.17 11.08 -8.77
N THR A 517 1.00 11.58 -9.69
CA THR A 517 0.60 11.77 -11.10
C THR A 517 1.40 10.89 -12.07
N GLY A 518 2.28 10.06 -11.52
CA GLY A 518 3.18 9.14 -12.21
C GLY A 518 4.20 8.57 -11.22
N TRP A 519 5.16 7.80 -11.74
CA TRP A 519 6.31 7.34 -10.97
C TRP A 519 7.15 8.51 -10.43
N GLU A 520 7.40 8.51 -9.12
CA GLU A 520 8.20 9.54 -8.42
C GLU A 520 7.80 10.99 -8.75
N GLN A 521 6.52 11.27 -8.98
CA GLN A 521 6.08 12.62 -9.33
C GLN A 521 4.65 12.93 -8.88
N GLY A 522 4.40 14.18 -8.53
CA GLY A 522 3.06 14.64 -8.20
C GLY A 522 3.00 16.03 -7.59
N MET A 523 1.83 16.35 -7.06
CA MET A 523 1.52 17.65 -6.49
C MET A 523 1.18 17.52 -5.01
N ILE A 524 1.55 18.55 -4.26
CA ILE A 524 1.26 18.74 -2.84
C ILE A 524 0.58 20.09 -2.69
N GLU A 525 -0.52 20.12 -1.94
CA GLU A 525 -1.22 21.34 -1.55
C GLU A 525 -0.34 22.18 -0.61
N VAL A 526 -0.28 23.49 -0.86
CA VAL A 526 0.33 24.44 0.07
C VAL A 526 -0.71 24.92 1.07
N VAL A 527 -0.46 24.67 2.36
CA VAL A 527 -1.25 25.27 3.43
C VAL A 527 -0.83 26.74 3.57
N GLU A 528 -1.74 27.65 3.22
CA GLU A 528 -1.49 29.09 3.30
C GLU A 528 -1.40 29.59 4.74
N ASN A 529 -0.77 30.75 4.93
CA ASN A 529 -0.59 31.39 6.24
C ASN A 529 0.10 30.49 7.28
N ALA A 530 0.93 29.55 6.83
CA ALA A 530 1.74 28.69 7.68
C ALA A 530 3.22 29.06 7.59
N GLU A 531 3.96 28.77 8.67
CA GLU A 531 5.41 28.87 8.72
C GLU A 531 5.98 27.66 9.46
N THR A 532 7.20 27.23 9.10
CA THR A 532 7.87 26.13 9.80
C THR A 532 8.28 26.57 11.21
N VAL A 533 8.25 25.65 12.17
CA VAL A 533 8.71 25.92 13.54
C VAL A 533 10.18 26.34 13.52
N ALA A 534 11.01 25.78 12.64
CA ALA A 534 12.40 26.18 12.46
C ALA A 534 12.55 27.65 12.07
N ASN A 535 11.78 28.13 11.09
CA ASN A 535 11.80 29.53 10.66
C ASN A 535 11.30 30.47 11.77
N ILE A 536 10.27 30.07 12.52
CA ILE A 536 9.77 30.82 13.67
C ILE A 536 10.86 30.95 14.75
N GLN A 537 11.46 29.84 15.15
CA GLN A 537 12.53 29.80 16.15
C GLN A 537 13.74 30.62 15.72
N LYS A 538 14.19 30.49 14.46
CA LYS A 538 15.29 31.26 13.88
C LYS A 538 14.99 32.76 13.89
N ARG A 539 13.76 33.17 13.58
CA ARG A 539 13.33 34.58 13.55
C ARG A 539 13.37 35.26 14.92
N PHE A 540 12.94 34.58 15.98
CA PHE A 540 12.82 35.18 17.32
C PHE A 540 13.94 34.80 18.29
N GLY A 541 14.79 33.83 17.95
CA GLY A 541 15.86 33.34 18.81
C GLY A 541 17.20 33.06 18.12
N GLY A 542 17.33 33.33 16.82
CA GLY A 542 18.53 33.04 16.04
C GLY A 542 18.89 31.55 16.04
N ALA A 543 20.19 31.24 15.98
CA ALA A 543 20.68 29.86 15.94
C ALA A 543 20.36 29.03 17.20
N MET A 544 20.09 29.69 18.33
CA MET A 544 19.72 29.05 19.60
C MET A 544 18.21 29.07 19.85
N GLY A 545 17.40 29.51 18.88
CA GLY A 545 15.96 29.67 19.05
C GLY A 545 15.20 28.40 19.44
N ALA A 546 15.75 27.22 19.12
CA ALA A 546 15.18 25.93 19.51
C ALA A 546 15.19 25.66 21.04
N PHE A 547 16.03 26.39 21.79
CA PHE A 547 16.09 26.28 23.26
C PHE A 547 15.21 27.32 23.98
N LEU A 548 14.64 28.29 23.24
CA LEU A 548 13.76 29.30 23.80
C LEU A 548 12.31 28.82 23.81
N GLU A 549 11.56 29.15 24.85
CA GLU A 549 10.16 28.72 25.00
C GLU A 549 9.15 29.68 24.31
N GLU A 550 9.49 30.96 24.21
CA GLU A 550 8.60 32.03 23.74
C GLU A 550 8.41 32.20 22.21
N PRO A 551 9.30 31.73 21.29
CA PRO A 551 9.25 32.08 19.87
C PRO A 551 7.90 31.84 19.18
N ILE A 552 7.27 30.68 19.42
CA ILE A 552 5.99 30.32 18.79
C ILE A 552 4.89 31.25 19.28
N MET A 553 4.80 31.46 20.59
CA MET A 553 3.79 32.35 21.17
C MET A 553 3.97 33.80 20.70
N LYS A 554 5.23 34.27 20.60
CA LYS A 554 5.52 35.58 19.99
C LYS A 554 5.04 35.62 18.55
N TRP A 555 5.38 34.64 17.72
CA TRP A 555 4.96 34.63 16.32
C TRP A 555 3.43 34.63 16.17
N LEU A 556 2.72 33.83 16.96
CA LEU A 556 1.25 33.79 16.98
C LEU A 556 0.67 35.16 17.35
N ASN A 557 1.14 35.78 18.43
CA ASN A 557 0.67 37.11 18.86
C ASN A 557 0.90 38.20 17.80
N HIS A 558 2.01 38.12 17.04
CA HIS A 558 2.33 39.11 15.99
C HIS A 558 1.57 38.88 14.68
N ASN A 559 1.19 37.64 14.36
CA ASN A 559 0.65 37.28 13.03
C ASN A 559 -0.81 36.82 13.07
N ARG A 560 -1.44 36.73 14.25
CA ARG A 560 -2.84 36.35 14.44
C ARG A 560 -3.77 37.18 13.53
N PRO A 561 -4.67 36.55 12.76
CA PRO A 561 -5.68 37.26 12.00
C PRO A 561 -6.59 38.08 12.91
N ALA A 562 -6.98 39.29 12.49
CA ALA A 562 -7.84 40.16 13.31
C ALA A 562 -9.23 39.55 13.63
N THR A 563 -9.66 38.55 12.85
CA THR A 563 -10.94 37.86 13.01
C THR A 563 -10.91 36.71 14.03
N VAL A 564 -9.73 36.33 14.53
CA VAL A 564 -9.54 35.17 15.43
C VAL A 564 -9.09 35.66 16.81
N SER A 565 -9.73 35.21 17.89
CA SER A 565 -9.36 35.62 19.25
C SER A 565 -8.06 34.95 19.73
N ALA A 566 -7.47 35.42 20.85
CA ALA A 566 -6.25 34.81 21.39
C ALA A 566 -6.56 33.41 21.92
N GLU A 567 -7.72 33.28 22.57
CA GLU A 567 -8.24 32.04 23.13
C GLU A 567 -8.48 31.02 22.01
N GLU A 568 -9.04 31.44 20.87
CA GLU A 568 -9.26 30.57 19.73
C GLU A 568 -7.95 30.09 19.09
N VAL A 569 -6.92 30.94 19.00
CA VAL A 569 -5.58 30.55 18.54
C VAL A 569 -4.96 29.49 19.45
N ILE A 570 -5.03 29.70 20.77
CA ILE A 570 -4.51 28.73 21.75
C ILE A 570 -5.30 27.42 21.67
N GLU A 571 -6.62 27.49 21.54
CA GLU A 571 -7.47 26.31 21.41
C GLU A 571 -7.19 25.53 20.11
N ASN A 572 -7.00 26.24 18.99
CA ASN A 572 -6.56 25.64 17.72
C ASN A 572 -5.24 24.90 17.91
N PHE A 573 -4.28 25.51 18.61
CA PHE A 573 -2.97 24.92 18.88
C PHE A 573 -3.09 23.68 19.77
N VAL A 574 -3.82 23.77 20.88
CA VAL A 574 -4.06 22.66 21.81
C VAL A 574 -4.67 21.45 21.10
N ARG A 575 -5.75 21.64 20.34
CA ARG A 575 -6.48 20.57 19.66
C ARG A 575 -5.64 19.90 18.57
N SER A 576 -5.06 20.71 17.69
CA SER A 576 -4.27 20.20 16.57
C SER A 576 -2.96 19.56 17.04
N CYS A 577 -2.31 20.12 18.06
CA CYS A 577 -1.14 19.50 18.68
C CYS A 577 -1.50 18.15 19.30
N ALA A 578 -2.61 18.04 20.03
CA ALA A 578 -3.06 16.77 20.61
C ALA A 578 -3.28 15.70 19.53
N GLY A 579 -4.00 16.05 18.45
CA GLY A 579 -4.26 15.13 17.35
C GLY A 579 -2.99 14.68 16.62
N TYR A 580 -2.07 15.60 16.30
CA TYR A 580 -0.80 15.23 15.64
C TYR A 580 0.17 14.46 16.57
N CYS A 581 0.21 14.74 17.88
CA CYS A 581 0.99 13.94 18.84
C CYS A 581 0.51 12.48 18.85
N VAL A 582 -0.81 12.26 18.95
CA VAL A 582 -1.37 10.90 18.92
C VAL A 582 -1.16 10.23 17.56
N ALA A 583 -1.45 10.93 16.47
CA ALA A 583 -1.32 10.36 15.11
C ALA A 583 0.13 9.95 14.81
N THR A 584 1.09 10.84 15.07
CA THR A 584 2.52 10.58 14.77
C THR A 584 3.10 9.47 15.63
N TYR A 585 2.67 9.35 16.89
CA TYR A 585 3.02 8.25 17.77
C TYR A 585 2.44 6.91 17.27
N VAL A 586 1.14 6.85 17.00
CA VAL A 586 0.50 5.59 16.58
C VAL A 586 1.04 5.09 15.22
N ILE A 587 1.24 6.01 14.27
CA ILE A 587 1.76 5.69 12.94
C ILE A 587 3.29 5.41 12.99
N GLY A 588 3.99 5.96 13.99
CA GLY A 588 5.44 5.84 14.12
C GLY A 588 6.20 6.66 13.10
N ILE A 589 5.76 7.91 12.90
CA ILE A 589 6.36 8.82 11.92
C ILE A 589 7.74 9.26 12.40
N GLY A 590 8.76 8.99 11.59
CA GLY A 590 10.16 9.33 11.88
C GLY A 590 10.66 10.59 11.17
N ASP A 591 11.93 10.92 11.42
CA ASP A 591 12.64 12.12 10.94
C ASP A 591 11.87 13.43 11.22
N ARG A 592 11.24 13.53 12.40
CA ARG A 592 10.52 14.70 12.89
C ARG A 592 11.51 15.72 13.46
N HIS A 593 11.75 16.77 12.67
CA HIS A 593 12.44 17.98 13.10
C HIS A 593 11.55 19.22 12.90
N ASN A 594 11.98 20.36 13.43
CA ASN A 594 11.25 21.63 13.39
C ASN A 594 11.00 22.20 11.98
N ASP A 595 11.71 21.76 10.94
CA ASP A 595 11.34 22.09 9.55
C ASP A 595 10.12 21.30 9.05
N ASN A 596 9.86 20.13 9.65
CA ASN A 596 8.77 19.23 9.26
C ASN A 596 7.48 19.47 10.07
N ILE A 597 7.46 20.53 10.88
CA ILE A 597 6.32 20.96 11.69
C ILE A 597 6.04 22.40 11.33
N MET A 598 4.78 22.69 11.04
CA MET A 598 4.31 24.01 10.65
C MET A 598 3.19 24.46 11.57
N VAL A 599 3.08 25.77 11.73
CA VAL A 599 2.01 26.42 12.49
C VAL A 599 1.36 27.46 11.60
N THR A 600 0.03 27.44 11.53
CA THR A 600 -0.75 28.47 10.83
C THR A 600 -0.96 29.71 11.71
N LYS A 601 -1.18 30.87 11.11
CA LYS A 601 -1.39 32.14 11.83
C LYS A 601 -2.62 32.12 12.76
N ASP A 602 -3.63 31.31 12.43
CA ASP A 602 -4.81 31.04 13.25
C ASP A 602 -4.58 29.96 14.32
N GLY A 603 -3.38 29.40 14.45
CA GLY A 603 -2.96 28.56 15.57
C GLY A 603 -2.97 27.05 15.32
N HIS A 604 -3.27 26.56 14.12
CA HIS A 604 -3.24 25.11 13.86
C HIS A 604 -1.81 24.62 13.65
N LEU A 605 -1.41 23.62 14.42
CA LEU A 605 -0.18 22.87 14.23
C LEU A 605 -0.44 21.71 13.26
N PHE A 606 0.48 21.49 12.33
CA PHE A 606 0.45 20.33 11.45
C PHE A 606 1.84 19.86 11.04
N HIS A 607 1.94 18.58 10.68
CA HIS A 607 3.18 17.96 10.24
C HIS A 607 3.22 17.86 8.72
N ILE A 608 4.41 17.93 8.14
CA ILE A 608 4.66 17.77 6.70
C ILE A 608 5.77 16.75 6.44
N ASP A 609 5.93 16.32 5.19
CA ASP A 609 7.00 15.42 4.73
C ASP A 609 7.05 14.08 5.49
N PHE A 610 6.19 13.13 5.11
CA PHE A 610 5.96 11.87 5.83
C PHE A 610 6.76 10.68 5.27
N GLY A 611 7.92 10.93 4.68
CA GLY A 611 8.71 9.88 4.00
C GLY A 611 9.23 8.73 4.89
N HIS A 612 9.01 8.78 6.21
CA HIS A 612 9.40 7.71 7.15
C HIS A 612 8.31 7.37 8.17
N PHE A 613 7.79 6.13 8.21
CA PHE A 613 6.74 5.67 9.14
C PHE A 613 6.95 4.22 9.67
N LEU A 614 6.09 3.77 10.61
CA LEU A 614 6.18 2.48 11.34
C LEU A 614 7.48 2.26 12.13
N GLY A 615 8.08 3.33 12.64
CA GLY A 615 9.26 3.24 13.51
C GLY A 615 10.57 2.98 12.76
N ASN A 616 10.59 3.14 11.43
CA ASN A 616 11.80 3.15 10.61
C ASN A 616 12.63 4.43 10.82
N ILE A 617 13.16 4.59 12.03
CA ILE A 617 13.89 5.79 12.46
C ILE A 617 15.30 5.80 11.85
N LYS A 618 15.67 6.89 11.17
CA LYS A 618 17.03 7.10 10.64
C LYS A 618 18.08 7.09 11.75
N ARG A 619 19.18 6.36 11.50
CA ARG A 619 20.38 6.36 12.35
C ARG A 619 21.43 7.28 11.75
N LYS A 620 22.11 8.09 12.58
CA LYS A 620 23.28 8.89 12.17
C LYS A 620 24.45 8.50 13.09
N PHE A 621 25.57 8.08 12.50
CA PHE A 621 26.75 7.58 13.23
C PHE A 621 26.45 6.47 14.26
N GLY A 622 25.52 5.56 13.94
CA GLY A 622 25.14 4.46 14.83
C GLY A 622 24.16 4.82 15.95
N ILE A 623 23.83 6.10 16.14
CA ILE A 623 22.89 6.59 17.15
C ILE A 623 21.51 6.83 16.50
N LYS A 624 20.43 6.39 17.16
CA LYS A 624 19.05 6.74 16.76
C LYS A 624 18.87 8.26 16.85
N ARG A 625 18.45 8.90 15.75
CA ARG A 625 18.21 10.35 15.73
C ARG A 625 17.11 10.76 16.71
N GLU A 626 16.05 9.96 16.78
CA GLU A 626 14.90 10.19 17.65
C GLU A 626 14.96 9.32 18.90
N ARG A 627 14.75 9.96 20.04
CA ARG A 627 14.73 9.33 21.37
C ARG A 627 13.46 9.66 22.15
N ALA A 628 12.75 10.72 21.78
CA ALA A 628 11.44 11.03 22.31
C ALA A 628 10.37 10.18 21.59
N PRO A 629 9.29 9.77 22.29
CA PRO A 629 8.18 9.03 21.68
C PRO A 629 7.51 9.77 20.51
N PHE A 630 7.39 11.10 20.61
CA PHE A 630 6.93 12.00 19.56
C PHE A 630 7.47 13.41 19.84
N VAL A 631 7.26 14.35 18.92
CA VAL A 631 7.68 15.74 19.13
C VAL A 631 6.66 16.47 20.00
N PHE A 632 7.08 16.80 21.22
CA PHE A 632 6.40 17.78 22.08
C PHE A 632 7.46 18.46 22.95
N THR A 633 7.73 19.74 22.69
CA THR A 633 8.87 20.49 23.24
C THR A 633 8.43 21.57 24.23
N PRO A 634 9.34 22.14 25.06
CA PRO A 634 9.00 23.18 26.03
C PRO A 634 8.32 24.42 25.45
N ASP A 635 8.65 24.81 24.22
CA ASP A 635 7.99 25.91 23.50
C ASP A 635 6.53 25.59 23.12
N PHE A 636 6.21 24.32 22.84
CA PHE A 636 4.82 23.90 22.61
C PHE A 636 4.03 23.96 23.93
N ALA A 637 4.63 23.47 25.02
CA ALA A 637 4.04 23.57 26.36
C ALA A 637 3.83 25.03 26.79
N TYR A 638 4.75 25.94 26.42
CA TYR A 638 4.66 27.37 26.72
C TYR A 638 3.42 28.02 26.06
N VAL A 639 3.11 27.70 24.81
CA VAL A 639 1.88 28.19 24.13
C VAL A 639 0.61 27.82 24.92
N MET A 640 0.65 26.70 25.64
CA MET A 640 -0.46 26.20 26.47
C MET A 640 -0.42 26.70 27.92
N GLY A 641 0.50 27.61 28.27
CA GLY A 641 0.68 28.11 29.63
C GLY A 641 1.48 27.22 30.58
N LYS A 642 2.13 26.16 30.07
CA LYS A 642 2.92 25.15 30.79
C LYS A 642 2.10 24.21 31.69
N LYS A 643 2.79 23.23 32.29
CA LYS A 643 2.20 22.23 33.20
C LYS A 643 1.46 22.92 34.35
N GLY A 644 0.19 22.56 34.54
CA GLY A 644 -0.70 23.13 35.55
C GLY A 644 -1.69 24.16 35.00
N ALA A 645 -1.48 24.69 33.80
CA ALA A 645 -2.44 25.60 33.19
C ALA A 645 -3.66 24.84 32.61
N PRO A 646 -4.86 25.45 32.56
CA PRO A 646 -6.06 24.80 32.03
C PRO A 646 -5.90 24.27 30.60
N ALA A 647 -5.23 25.02 29.72
CA ALA A 647 -5.00 24.62 28.33
C ALA A 647 -4.06 23.40 28.22
N TYR A 648 -3.01 23.33 29.06
CA TYR A 648 -2.14 22.16 29.12
C TYR A 648 -2.86 20.92 29.65
N THR A 649 -3.69 21.05 30.69
CA THR A 649 -4.50 19.94 31.19
C THR A 649 -5.50 19.46 30.14
N SER A 650 -6.13 20.39 29.41
CA SER A 650 -7.01 20.05 28.29
C SER A 650 -6.27 19.28 27.19
N PHE A 651 -5.07 19.71 26.81
CA PHE A 651 -4.20 19.00 25.86
C PHE A 651 -3.93 17.54 26.26
N VAL A 652 -3.54 17.31 27.53
CA VAL A 652 -3.28 15.95 28.03
C VAL A 652 -4.53 15.08 27.96
N ASN A 653 -5.68 15.60 28.42
CA ASN A 653 -6.95 14.88 28.38
C ASN A 653 -7.37 14.54 26.94
N LEU A 654 -7.26 15.50 26.02
CA LEU A 654 -7.52 15.31 24.60
C LEU A 654 -6.63 14.20 24.01
N CYS A 655 -5.34 14.16 24.35
CA CYS A 655 -4.44 13.09 23.88
C CYS A 655 -4.88 11.71 24.39
N MET A 656 -5.26 11.61 25.67
CA MET A 656 -5.72 10.36 26.28
C MET A 656 -7.01 9.85 25.61
N GLU A 657 -7.99 10.73 25.41
CA GLU A 657 -9.26 10.40 24.77
C GLU A 657 -9.06 10.02 23.30
N ALA A 658 -8.31 10.83 22.54
CA ALA A 658 -8.00 10.59 21.14
C ALA A 658 -7.27 9.26 20.94
N TYR A 659 -6.28 8.94 21.78
CA TYR A 659 -5.55 7.68 21.72
C TYR A 659 -6.47 6.46 21.95
N ASN A 660 -7.39 6.54 22.92
CA ASN A 660 -8.36 5.48 23.16
C ASN A 660 -9.37 5.30 22.03
N VAL A 661 -9.79 6.38 21.35
CA VAL A 661 -10.63 6.26 20.16
C VAL A 661 -9.92 5.47 19.05
N ILE A 662 -8.63 5.74 18.82
CA ILE A 662 -7.85 4.99 17.82
C ILE A 662 -7.66 3.53 18.23
N ARG A 663 -7.36 3.25 19.50
CA ARG A 663 -7.23 1.88 20.04
C ARG A 663 -8.48 1.03 19.82
N ARG A 664 -9.67 1.58 20.10
CA ARG A 664 -10.95 0.88 19.87
C ARG A 664 -11.18 0.57 18.39
N ASN A 665 -10.52 1.29 17.49
CA ASN A 665 -10.58 1.12 16.04
C ASN A 665 -9.33 0.46 15.45
N ALA A 666 -8.46 -0.16 16.26
CA ALA A 666 -7.15 -0.69 15.83
C ALA A 666 -7.24 -1.60 14.59
N ARG A 667 -8.22 -2.51 14.56
CA ARG A 667 -8.41 -3.48 13.47
C ARG A 667 -8.56 -2.81 12.09
N THR A 668 -9.16 -1.63 12.04
CA THR A 668 -9.28 -0.79 10.82
C THR A 668 -7.91 -0.37 10.31
N PHE A 669 -7.04 0.13 11.18
CA PHE A 669 -5.71 0.59 10.81
C PHE A 669 -4.81 -0.57 10.38
N PHE A 670 -4.83 -1.69 11.11
CA PHE A 670 -4.07 -2.87 10.69
C PHE A 670 -4.50 -3.38 9.31
N SER A 671 -5.81 -3.45 9.05
CA SER A 671 -6.33 -3.90 7.75
C SER A 671 -5.89 -2.96 6.62
N LEU A 672 -5.84 -1.64 6.87
CA LEU A 672 -5.39 -0.67 5.88
C LEU A 672 -3.89 -0.76 5.59
N PHE A 673 -3.06 -0.93 6.63
CA PHE A 673 -1.62 -1.09 6.43
C PHE A 673 -1.27 -2.46 5.84
N SER A 674 -1.97 -3.54 6.21
CA SER A 674 -1.71 -4.88 5.66
C SER A 674 -1.91 -4.92 4.15
N MET A 675 -2.95 -4.25 3.64
CA MET A 675 -3.22 -4.15 2.20
C MET A 675 -2.16 -3.38 1.41
N MET A 676 -1.27 -2.66 2.10
CA MET A 676 -0.23 -1.84 1.48
C MET A 676 1.14 -2.54 1.48
N LEU A 677 1.26 -3.75 2.04
CA LEU A 677 2.53 -4.50 2.14
C LEU A 677 3.20 -4.80 0.79
N GLU A 678 2.45 -5.22 -0.22
CA GLU A 678 3.02 -5.59 -1.53
C GLU A 678 3.11 -4.41 -2.51
N THR A 679 2.90 -3.18 -2.04
CA THR A 679 2.94 -2.00 -2.91
C THR A 679 4.37 -1.56 -3.26
N GLY A 680 5.38 -2.23 -2.69
CA GLY A 680 6.79 -1.91 -2.89
C GLY A 680 7.23 -0.64 -2.14
N MET A 681 6.49 -0.22 -1.11
CA MET A 681 6.97 0.84 -0.23
C MET A 681 8.14 0.34 0.62
N PRO A 682 9.27 1.06 0.69
CA PRO A 682 10.47 0.58 1.40
C PRO A 682 10.25 0.22 2.87
N GLU A 683 9.30 0.88 3.53
CA GLU A 683 9.07 0.82 4.98
C GLU A 683 7.93 -0.10 5.40
N LEU A 684 7.22 -0.64 4.42
CA LEU A 684 6.07 -1.49 4.63
C LEU A 684 6.14 -2.61 3.60
N GLN A 685 6.90 -3.65 3.93
CA GLN A 685 7.17 -4.79 3.06
C GLN A 685 6.77 -6.11 3.69
N ARG A 686 6.74 -6.19 5.02
CA ARG A 686 6.45 -7.43 5.74
C ARG A 686 5.46 -7.22 6.87
N VAL A 687 4.78 -8.31 7.24
CA VAL A 687 3.83 -8.31 8.36
C VAL A 687 4.51 -7.88 9.67
N GLU A 688 5.80 -8.15 9.83
CA GLU A 688 6.58 -7.72 11.00
C GLU A 688 6.65 -6.20 11.14
N ASP A 689 6.55 -5.43 10.05
CA ASP A 689 6.54 -3.97 10.08
C ASP A 689 5.30 -3.43 10.81
N LEU A 690 4.21 -4.22 10.85
CA LEU A 690 2.98 -3.90 11.57
C LEU A 690 3.09 -4.09 13.09
N ARG A 691 4.14 -4.77 13.58
CA ARG A 691 4.34 -4.96 15.04
C ARG A 691 4.55 -3.66 15.78
N TYR A 692 5.06 -2.63 15.08
CA TYR A 692 5.14 -1.29 15.65
C TYR A 692 3.76 -0.79 16.07
N LEU A 693 2.77 -0.88 15.17
CA LEU A 693 1.40 -0.42 15.42
C LEU A 693 0.76 -1.17 16.61
N GLU A 694 0.99 -2.48 16.70
CA GLU A 694 0.53 -3.31 17.82
C GLU A 694 1.11 -2.87 19.16
N SER A 695 2.43 -2.67 19.18
CA SER A 695 3.15 -2.21 20.36
C SER A 695 2.72 -0.80 20.76
N ALA A 696 2.56 0.10 19.78
CA ALA A 696 2.18 1.48 20.02
C ALA A 696 0.78 1.61 20.62
N LEU A 697 -0.17 0.76 20.20
CA LEU A 697 -1.57 0.83 20.63
C LEU A 697 -1.85 0.17 22.00
N ASN A 698 -0.95 -0.67 22.52
CA ASN A 698 -1.08 -1.29 23.84
C ASN A 698 -2.44 -2.01 24.05
N LEU A 699 -2.91 -2.78 23.07
CA LEU A 699 -4.29 -3.32 23.05
C LEU A 699 -4.67 -4.23 24.23
N GLY A 700 -3.69 -4.75 24.97
CA GLY A 700 -3.91 -5.63 26.12
C GLY A 700 -4.25 -4.92 27.44
N VAL A 701 -4.17 -3.59 27.52
CA VAL A 701 -4.48 -2.83 28.76
C VAL A 701 -5.84 -2.13 28.69
N SER A 702 -6.40 -1.71 29.83
CA SER A 702 -7.65 -0.95 29.88
C SER A 702 -7.50 0.47 29.32
N ASP A 703 -8.61 1.13 28.98
CA ASP A 703 -8.60 2.51 28.46
C ASP A 703 -8.03 3.52 29.48
N GLU A 704 -8.23 3.28 30.78
CA GLU A 704 -7.67 4.11 31.84
C GLU A 704 -6.14 3.98 31.89
N GLU A 705 -5.62 2.75 31.85
CA GLU A 705 -4.18 2.49 31.87
C GLU A 705 -3.51 3.00 30.60
N ALA A 706 -4.16 2.83 29.44
CA ALA A 706 -3.73 3.38 28.17
C ALA A 706 -3.61 4.91 28.19
N GLY A 707 -4.57 5.59 28.82
CA GLY A 707 -4.53 7.04 29.02
C GLY A 707 -3.33 7.44 29.89
N LYS A 708 -3.07 6.72 30.98
CA LYS A 708 -1.89 6.97 31.83
C LYS A 708 -0.57 6.77 31.08
N ILE A 709 -0.49 5.74 30.24
CA ILE A 709 0.67 5.53 29.35
C ILE A 709 0.84 6.76 28.44
N MET A 710 -0.23 7.23 27.79
CA MET A 710 -0.16 8.40 26.91
C MET A 710 0.30 9.67 27.67
N ALA A 711 -0.23 9.90 28.87
CA ALA A 711 0.19 11.01 29.71
C ALA A 711 1.68 10.93 30.08
N LYS A 712 2.18 9.73 30.40
CA LYS A 712 3.60 9.49 30.68
C LYS A 712 4.48 9.79 29.46
N LEU A 713 4.05 9.38 28.27
CA LEU A 713 4.78 9.67 27.02
C LEU A 713 4.87 11.17 26.73
N ILE A 714 3.86 11.97 27.11
CA ILE A 714 3.90 13.44 27.02
C ILE A 714 4.99 13.99 27.96
N GLU A 715 5.07 13.50 29.20
CA GLU A 715 6.08 13.93 30.17
C GLU A 715 7.51 13.55 29.74
N GLU A 716 7.70 12.36 29.19
CA GLU A 716 8.97 11.91 28.60
C GLU A 716 9.36 12.76 27.38
N SER A 717 8.39 13.17 26.56
CA SER A 717 8.65 13.99 25.37
C SER A 717 9.08 15.41 25.72
N VAL A 718 8.36 16.09 26.63
CA VAL A 718 8.68 17.48 27.02
C VAL A 718 10.00 17.59 27.80
N SER A 719 10.38 16.55 28.54
CA SER A 719 11.64 16.50 29.30
C SER A 719 12.85 16.12 28.44
N SER A 720 12.64 15.71 27.18
CA SER A 720 13.73 15.31 26.27
C SER A 720 14.47 16.51 25.69
N SER A 721 15.58 16.91 26.32
CA SER A 721 16.48 17.95 25.77
C SER A 721 17.11 17.56 24.42
N TRP A 722 17.12 16.28 24.07
CA TRP A 722 17.67 15.80 22.81
C TRP A 722 16.88 16.29 21.59
N THR A 723 15.56 16.46 21.73
CA THR A 723 14.70 16.97 20.66
C THR A 723 15.07 18.42 20.31
N GLN A 724 15.25 19.28 21.31
CA GLN A 724 15.68 20.67 21.11
C GLN A 724 17.11 20.76 20.57
N LEU A 725 18.02 19.89 21.00
CA LEU A 725 19.36 19.81 20.43
C LEU A 725 19.34 19.43 18.94
N ASN A 726 18.53 18.43 18.56
CA ASN A 726 18.35 18.06 17.17
C ASN A 726 17.79 19.24 16.35
N PHE A 727 16.81 19.97 16.89
CA PHE A 727 16.23 21.16 16.25
C PHE A 727 17.26 22.27 16.06
N ALA A 728 18.11 22.53 17.06
CA ALA A 728 19.18 23.50 16.95
C ALA A 728 20.22 23.10 15.88
N ILE A 729 20.58 21.82 15.80
CA ILE A 729 21.47 21.29 14.74
C ILE A 729 20.85 21.51 13.36
N HIS A 730 19.54 21.29 13.21
CA HIS A 730 18.82 21.53 11.96
C HIS A 730 18.79 23.02 11.59
N ILE A 731 18.49 23.93 12.53
CA ILE A 731 18.57 25.38 12.32
C ILE A 731 19.98 25.83 11.95
N ALA A 732 21.03 25.21 12.49
CA ALA A 732 22.41 25.58 12.17
C ALA A 732 22.86 25.07 10.79
N ALA A 733 22.24 23.99 10.29
CA ALA A 733 22.57 23.40 9.00
C ALA A 733 21.90 24.10 7.80
N HIS A 734 20.85 24.90 8.06
CA HIS A 734 20.02 25.61 7.07
C HIS A 734 19.96 27.12 7.37
#